data_AF-A0A517XP29-F1
#
_entry.id   AF-A0A517XP29-F1
#
_cell.length_a   1.000
_cell.length_b   1.000
_cell.length_c   1.000
_cell.angle_alpha   90.00
_cell.angle_beta   90.00
_cell.angle_gamma   90.00
#
_symmetry.space_group_name_H-M   'P 1'
#
loop_
_entity.id
_entity.type
_entity.pdbx_description
1 polymer ?
#
loop_
_entity_poly.entity_id
_entity_poly.type
_entity_poly.pdbx_seq_one_letter_code
_entity_poly.pdbx_strand_id
1 'polypeptide(L)'
;MTFSVLRPELLEAREVPALVGGLDPSFGTAGVATASFGGTDTAAAVAVQPDGKVVVVGTTSVNNDFAVARFNPDGTPDTTFAGTGRARFSSGGPGIPGGVDTATAVAVQPDGKIVVVGSTDVGGSIDFAVIRVLADGTGLDATFSGDGKLGIPFDLGGANADRATGVALQSDGKIVVVGSVQVSATDFDFGVVRLGADGTPDAAFDGDGRRTVAFNLGGDNDDRATGVAVAGDGSIVVGGYAEVAANVHDFAVARLSRAAGALDAAFDGDGRATVDFGGDDSAAAVAVRADGRVVLAGAVVGGGATDAGVAQLTAAGAADATFGTSGRLEFVFSTANSANPATGVALDSRGRVVVVGRTAATLAGPGNFGVARVLADGSALDPSFGTAGHVEVEVGGDDGATGVVLDANGRVVVAGSTSVDGNIAVARLIGSVEKGERVGVGGPTTGAAAVYAPDAAGALPNTATATLAAFGTTTANVRTAVGDYDGDGTDDTMLVTGPGVPIRVAVVSGKDDTTLLAAPFAPYTEEFSGGGFVAAGDFDLDGKAELVLTPDQGGGPRVVLYGRTTAGATVVKASFLGIDDANFRGGARAAVADVDGDGRPDLAVAAGFGGGPRVAVFAGRTILATPTRFVNDFFAFPGDDAVNLRNGAFVAAGDVTGDGFADLVFGGGPGGAPRVFILSGQLIASGNVAGAQAAPVANFFVANNATDRGGVRVAVADLDGDSKADVVAGSGEGSPAKVRAYLGKNVTSSVEPAAFQDLSLFGGGALAGGVFVG
;
A
#
# COMPACT_ATOMS: atom_id res chain seq x y z
N MET A 1 11.18 -60.74 -8.39
CA MET A 1 10.76 -60.03 -7.17
C MET A 1 11.87 -59.05 -6.80
N THR A 2 11.72 -57.80 -7.21
CA THR A 2 12.65 -56.71 -6.93
C THR A 2 11.89 -55.72 -6.07
N PHE A 3 12.31 -55.58 -4.81
CA PHE A 3 11.71 -54.63 -3.87
C PHE A 3 12.12 -53.22 -4.27
N SER A 4 11.13 -52.36 -4.53
CA SER A 4 11.31 -50.92 -4.63
C SER A 4 11.63 -50.38 -3.24
N VAL A 5 12.82 -49.81 -3.08
CA VAL A 5 13.19 -49.06 -1.88
C VAL A 5 12.53 -47.69 -2.01
N LEU A 6 11.42 -47.48 -1.30
CA LEU A 6 10.89 -46.16 -1.02
C LEU A 6 11.96 -45.39 -0.24
N ARG A 7 12.54 -44.36 -0.86
CA ARG A 7 13.25 -43.33 -0.11
C ARG A 7 12.19 -42.42 0.51
N PRO A 8 12.07 -42.34 1.84
CA PRO A 8 11.34 -41.24 2.44
C PRO A 8 12.14 -39.97 2.16
N GLU A 9 11.59 -39.04 1.40
CA GLU A 9 12.11 -37.67 1.37
C GLU A 9 11.86 -37.04 2.74
N LEU A 10 12.85 -36.28 3.23
CA LEU A 10 12.78 -35.57 4.51
C LEU A 10 11.63 -34.55 4.47
N LEU A 11 10.78 -34.60 5.49
CA LEU A 11 9.60 -33.75 5.68
C LEU A 11 9.96 -32.37 6.29
N GLU A 12 11.13 -31.82 5.98
CA GLU A 12 11.55 -30.50 6.46
C GLU A 12 11.65 -29.53 5.27
N ALA A 13 11.01 -28.36 5.41
CA ALA A 13 10.78 -27.30 4.41
C ALA A 13 9.54 -27.44 3.50
N ARG A 14 8.43 -28.03 3.98
CA ARG A 14 7.12 -27.58 3.52
C ARG A 14 6.73 -26.37 4.37
N GLU A 15 7.17 -25.17 3.97
CA GLU A 15 6.53 -23.95 4.45
C GLU A 15 5.05 -24.07 4.04
N VAL A 16 4.18 -24.16 5.04
CA VAL A 16 2.74 -24.00 4.81
C VAL A 16 2.55 -22.55 4.39
N PRO A 17 1.92 -22.25 3.23
CA PRO A 17 1.69 -20.87 2.83
C PRO A 17 0.98 -20.13 3.95
N ALA A 18 1.52 -18.97 4.34
CA ALA A 18 0.87 -18.13 5.32
C ALA A 18 -0.45 -17.63 4.72
N LEU A 19 -1.56 -17.99 5.36
CA LEU A 19 -2.88 -17.50 5.00
C LEU A 19 -2.92 -15.99 5.27
N VAL A 20 -3.73 -15.24 4.52
CA VAL A 20 -4.04 -13.84 4.83
C VAL A 20 -4.61 -13.71 6.23
N GLY A 21 -4.11 -12.76 7.02
CA GLY A 21 -4.36 -12.66 8.45
C GLY A 21 -3.56 -13.67 9.28
N GLY A 22 -2.86 -14.61 8.66
CA GLY A 22 -1.87 -15.44 9.34
C GLY A 22 -0.62 -14.63 9.71
N LEU A 23 0.06 -15.08 10.76
CA LEU A 23 1.38 -14.57 11.13
C LEU A 23 2.37 -14.76 9.96
N ASP A 24 3.14 -13.71 9.66
CA ASP A 24 4.16 -13.70 8.64
C ASP A 24 5.40 -14.50 9.11
N PRO A 25 5.67 -15.69 8.57
CA PRO A 25 6.77 -16.53 9.04
C PRO A 25 8.15 -15.91 8.80
N SER A 26 8.27 -14.90 7.93
CA SER A 26 9.52 -14.18 7.66
C SER A 26 9.87 -13.12 8.73
N PHE A 27 8.99 -12.89 9.71
CA PHE A 27 9.18 -11.90 10.77
C PHE A 27 9.46 -12.55 12.12
N GLY A 28 10.56 -12.17 12.77
CA GLY A 28 10.92 -12.60 14.11
C GLY A 28 10.93 -14.12 14.25
N THR A 29 10.33 -14.61 15.32
CA THR A 29 10.08 -16.04 15.52
C THR A 29 8.62 -16.34 15.18
N ALA A 30 8.40 -16.95 14.01
CA ALA A 30 7.06 -17.34 13.54
C ALA A 30 6.05 -16.18 13.49
N GLY A 31 6.48 -15.00 13.04
CA GLY A 31 5.66 -13.79 12.91
C GLY A 31 5.66 -12.87 14.11
N VAL A 32 6.40 -13.20 15.17
CA VAL A 32 6.44 -12.41 16.41
C VAL A 32 7.86 -12.03 16.79
N ALA A 33 8.05 -10.76 17.13
CA ALA A 33 9.29 -10.24 17.72
C ALA A 33 8.98 -9.65 19.10
N THR A 34 9.93 -9.75 20.02
CA THR A 34 9.78 -9.18 21.37
C THR A 34 11.00 -8.35 21.76
N ALA A 35 10.79 -7.34 22.60
CA ALA A 35 11.86 -6.56 23.21
C ALA A 35 11.63 -6.43 24.71
N SER A 36 12.70 -6.67 25.47
CA SER A 36 12.73 -6.52 26.93
C SER A 36 13.71 -5.43 27.34
N PHE A 37 13.28 -4.58 28.26
CA PHE A 37 14.08 -3.56 28.92
C PHE A 37 14.44 -3.95 30.38
N GLY A 38 14.03 -5.15 30.81
CA GLY A 38 14.37 -5.72 32.11
C GLY A 38 13.36 -5.40 33.23
N GLY A 39 12.19 -4.85 32.88
CA GLY A 39 11.07 -4.59 33.78
C GLY A 39 9.73 -4.95 33.12
N THR A 40 8.67 -4.27 33.55
CA THR A 40 7.36 -4.32 32.87
C THR A 40 7.32 -3.22 31.83
N ASP A 41 7.25 -3.63 30.58
CA ASP A 41 7.37 -2.83 29.37
C ASP A 41 6.03 -2.81 28.63
N THR A 42 5.50 -1.60 28.47
CA THR A 42 4.21 -1.34 27.82
C THR A 42 4.44 -0.76 26.44
N ALA A 43 3.98 -1.40 25.37
CA ALA A 43 3.98 -0.80 24.04
C ALA A 43 2.76 0.13 23.91
N ALA A 44 2.99 1.34 23.42
CA ALA A 44 1.93 2.32 23.22
C ALA A 44 1.62 2.55 21.73
N ALA A 45 2.64 2.56 20.88
CA ALA A 45 2.47 2.82 19.46
C ALA A 45 3.59 2.20 18.61
N VAL A 46 3.30 2.05 17.31
CA VAL A 46 4.20 1.48 16.30
C VAL A 46 4.22 2.36 15.06
N ALA A 47 5.38 2.44 14.42
CA ALA A 47 5.57 3.06 13.11
C ALA A 47 6.55 2.23 12.27
N VAL A 48 6.43 2.32 10.94
CA VAL A 48 7.35 1.70 9.98
C VAL A 48 8.14 2.80 9.27
N GLN A 49 9.45 2.65 9.20
CA GLN A 49 10.35 3.54 8.47
C GLN A 49 10.31 3.20 6.96
N PRO A 50 10.69 4.14 6.06
CA PRO A 50 10.74 3.88 4.62
C PRO A 50 11.64 2.70 4.21
N ASP A 51 12.64 2.34 5.01
CA ASP A 51 13.51 1.19 4.80
C ASP A 51 12.93 -0.13 5.34
N GLY A 52 11.66 -0.14 5.77
CA GLY A 52 10.94 -1.29 6.31
C GLY A 52 11.24 -1.62 7.77
N LYS A 53 12.10 -0.85 8.45
CA LYS A 53 12.35 -1.05 9.89
C LYS A 53 11.11 -0.69 10.71
N VAL A 54 10.85 -1.47 11.75
CA VAL A 54 9.72 -1.27 12.66
C VAL A 54 10.21 -0.57 13.92
N VAL A 55 9.62 0.57 14.26
CA VAL A 55 9.87 1.33 15.49
C VAL A 55 8.67 1.16 16.41
N VAL A 56 8.92 0.75 17.65
CA VAL A 56 7.90 0.66 18.70
C VAL A 56 8.30 1.54 19.87
N VAL A 57 7.34 2.29 20.38
CA VAL A 57 7.52 3.14 21.56
C VAL A 57 6.62 2.70 22.69
N GLY A 58 7.05 3.00 23.90
CA GLY A 58 6.39 2.53 25.10
C GLY A 58 6.97 3.09 26.37
N THR A 59 6.55 2.53 27.50
CA THR A 59 7.05 2.89 28.84
C THR A 59 7.55 1.64 29.55
N THR A 60 8.68 1.73 30.25
CA THR A 60 9.23 0.64 31.05
C THR A 60 9.20 0.98 32.53
N SER A 61 8.85 0.02 33.39
CA SER A 61 8.90 0.19 34.86
C SER A 61 10.33 0.35 35.40
N VAL A 62 11.34 0.12 34.56
CA VAL A 62 12.73 0.47 34.89
C VAL A 62 12.88 1.99 34.77
N ASN A 63 12.77 2.68 35.91
CA ASN A 63 12.83 4.14 36.08
C ASN A 63 11.65 4.94 35.48
N ASN A 64 10.63 4.29 34.90
CA ASN A 64 9.51 4.96 34.21
C ASN A 64 9.96 5.87 33.05
N ASP A 65 10.99 5.43 32.31
CA ASP A 65 11.52 6.14 31.15
C ASP A 65 10.73 5.76 29.87
N PHE A 66 10.78 6.64 28.86
CA PHE A 66 10.36 6.29 27.50
C PHE A 66 11.25 5.17 26.95
N ALA A 67 10.63 4.13 26.42
CA ALA A 67 11.28 3.00 25.78
C ALA A 67 11.09 3.07 24.26
N VAL A 68 12.17 2.90 23.50
CA VAL A 68 12.13 2.81 22.05
C VAL A 68 12.86 1.53 21.62
N ALA A 69 12.15 0.65 20.93
CA ALA A 69 12.72 -0.54 20.29
C ALA A 69 12.65 -0.39 18.77
N ARG A 70 13.69 -0.85 18.08
CA ARG A 70 13.72 -0.91 16.61
C ARG A 70 14.08 -2.30 16.14
N PHE A 71 13.29 -2.80 15.21
CA PHE A 71 13.47 -4.08 14.55
C PHE A 71 13.77 -3.87 13.07
N ASN A 72 14.56 -4.76 12.50
CA ASN A 72 14.75 -4.89 11.06
C ASN A 72 13.46 -5.35 10.38
N PRO A 73 13.36 -5.25 9.03
CA PRO A 73 12.22 -5.78 8.29
C PRO A 73 11.99 -7.28 8.48
N ASP A 74 12.96 -8.04 8.99
CA ASP A 74 12.81 -9.47 9.31
C ASP A 74 12.43 -9.70 10.79
N GLY A 75 12.13 -8.65 11.55
CA GLY A 75 11.77 -8.73 12.97
C GLY A 75 12.94 -9.00 13.93
N THR A 76 14.18 -9.08 13.44
CA THR A 76 15.35 -9.14 14.32
C THR A 76 15.65 -7.76 14.92
N PRO A 77 16.19 -7.65 16.15
CA PRO A 77 16.58 -6.35 16.71
C PRO A 77 17.62 -5.64 15.83
N ASP A 78 17.38 -4.36 15.52
CA ASP A 78 18.31 -3.56 14.74
C ASP A 78 19.51 -3.12 15.60
N THR A 79 20.58 -3.91 15.59
CA THR A 79 21.80 -3.59 16.36
C THR A 79 22.52 -2.30 15.94
N THR A 80 22.13 -1.67 14.82
CA THR A 80 22.63 -0.32 14.47
C THR A 80 21.94 0.78 15.27
N PHE A 81 20.79 0.50 15.88
CA PHE A 81 20.08 1.39 16.79
C PHE A 81 20.61 1.23 18.21
N ALA A 82 21.26 2.27 18.75
CA ALA A 82 21.82 2.29 20.10
C ALA A 82 22.71 1.07 20.45
N GLY A 83 23.28 0.41 19.43
CA GLY A 83 24.08 -0.82 19.56
C GLY A 83 23.31 -2.10 19.91
N THR A 84 22.01 -2.01 20.25
CA THR A 84 21.24 -3.14 20.82
C THR A 84 19.84 -3.31 20.25
N GLY A 85 19.40 -2.43 19.34
CA GLY A 85 18.01 -2.41 18.87
C GLY A 85 17.04 -1.77 19.84
N ARG A 86 17.52 -1.21 20.96
CA ARG A 86 16.68 -0.58 21.97
C ARG A 86 17.38 0.52 22.74
N ALA A 87 16.63 1.54 23.14
CA ALA A 87 17.11 2.65 23.95
C ALA A 87 16.04 3.12 24.93
N ARG A 88 16.49 3.71 26.03
CA ARG A 88 15.64 4.37 27.03
C ARG A 88 15.99 5.83 27.08
N PHE A 89 14.98 6.68 27.16
CA PHE A 89 15.13 8.12 27.23
C PHE A 89 14.29 8.64 28.38
N SER A 90 14.95 9.34 29.30
CA SER A 90 14.25 10.09 30.34
C SER A 90 13.88 11.46 29.80
N SER A 91 12.69 11.97 30.13
CA SER A 91 12.40 13.40 29.96
C SER A 91 13.13 14.24 31.03
N GLY A 92 13.56 13.61 32.14
CA GLY A 92 14.18 14.24 33.29
C GLY A 92 15.57 14.85 33.00
N GLY A 93 15.70 16.17 33.19
CA GLY A 93 16.94 16.94 33.08
C GLY A 93 16.68 18.45 33.24
N PRO A 94 17.66 19.36 33.13
CA PRO A 94 17.43 20.79 33.30
C PRO A 94 16.29 21.26 32.39
N GLY A 95 15.19 21.80 32.96
CA GLY A 95 14.00 22.24 32.22
C GLY A 95 12.77 21.33 32.29
N ILE A 96 12.91 20.06 32.68
CA ILE A 96 11.78 19.14 32.98
C ILE A 96 12.19 18.31 34.22
N PRO A 97 11.74 18.67 35.44
CA PRO A 97 12.09 17.94 36.66
C PRO A 97 11.49 16.52 36.62
N GLY A 98 12.30 15.49 36.90
CA GLY A 98 11.92 14.09 36.72
C GLY A 98 10.59 13.67 37.37
N GLY A 99 9.76 12.98 36.60
CA GLY A 99 8.43 12.48 36.92
C GLY A 99 8.16 11.11 36.30
N VAL A 100 6.93 10.60 36.41
CA VAL A 100 6.48 9.40 35.66
C VAL A 100 6.25 9.82 34.21
N ASP A 101 7.10 9.37 33.29
CA ASP A 101 6.95 9.64 31.87
C ASP A 101 6.13 8.51 31.22
N THR A 102 5.08 8.86 30.46
CA THR A 102 4.26 7.85 29.74
C THR A 102 4.26 8.17 28.25
N ALA A 103 4.89 7.32 27.44
CA ALA A 103 4.80 7.43 25.97
C ALA A 103 3.44 6.94 25.49
N THR A 104 2.84 7.65 24.54
CA THR A 104 1.52 7.32 23.98
C THR A 104 1.54 7.18 22.47
N ALA A 105 2.35 7.96 21.74
CA ALA A 105 2.42 7.87 20.29
C ALA A 105 3.82 8.15 19.71
N VAL A 106 4.02 7.72 18.46
CA VAL A 106 5.26 7.87 17.71
C VAL A 106 5.00 8.34 16.29
N ALA A 107 5.90 9.17 15.77
CA ALA A 107 6.02 9.45 14.35
C ALA A 107 7.49 9.42 13.91
N VAL A 108 7.75 8.96 12.69
CA VAL A 108 9.10 8.93 12.10
C VAL A 108 9.21 10.02 11.05
N GLN A 109 10.18 10.93 11.20
CA GLN A 109 10.45 11.97 10.22
C GLN A 109 11.18 11.42 8.99
N PRO A 110 11.08 12.07 7.81
CA PRO A 110 11.74 11.60 6.58
C PRO A 110 13.26 11.43 6.67
N ASP A 111 13.91 12.14 7.59
CA ASP A 111 15.35 12.03 7.86
C ASP A 111 15.69 10.87 8.83
N GLY A 112 14.71 10.04 9.19
CA GLY A 112 14.84 8.89 10.07
C GLY A 112 14.82 9.21 11.56
N LYS A 113 14.71 10.49 11.96
CA LYS A 113 14.54 10.85 13.38
C LYS A 113 13.16 10.44 13.89
N ILE A 114 13.09 10.11 15.17
CA ILE A 114 11.88 9.55 15.79
C ILE A 114 11.33 10.56 16.78
N VAL A 115 10.09 11.01 16.56
CA VAL A 115 9.35 11.86 17.49
C VAL A 115 8.49 10.97 18.38
N VAL A 116 8.67 11.05 19.69
CA VAL A 116 7.88 10.33 20.68
C VAL A 116 7.11 11.35 21.49
N VAL A 117 5.81 11.12 21.66
CA VAL A 117 4.93 11.98 22.45
C VAL A 117 4.31 11.22 23.61
N GLY A 118 3.94 11.97 24.64
CA GLY A 118 3.46 11.41 25.89
C GLY A 118 3.08 12.49 26.88
N SER A 119 3.07 12.12 28.15
CA SER A 119 2.86 13.07 29.25
C SER A 119 3.99 12.97 30.27
N THR A 120 4.28 14.06 30.95
CA THR A 120 5.21 14.13 32.09
C THR A 120 4.51 14.72 33.30
N ASP A 121 4.75 14.18 34.49
CA ASP A 121 4.16 14.65 35.76
C ASP A 121 5.22 15.37 36.61
N VAL A 122 5.06 16.69 36.77
CA VAL A 122 5.94 17.53 37.57
C VAL A 122 5.19 18.04 38.80
N GLY A 123 5.23 17.26 39.88
CA GLY A 123 4.67 17.68 41.17
C GLY A 123 3.15 17.76 41.18
N GLY A 124 2.48 16.92 40.38
CA GLY A 124 1.03 16.85 40.25
C GLY A 124 0.45 17.64 39.08
N SER A 125 1.30 18.40 38.34
CA SER A 125 0.96 19.04 37.06
C SER A 125 1.37 18.10 35.95
N ILE A 126 0.45 17.71 35.08
CA ILE A 126 0.74 16.80 33.97
C ILE A 126 0.71 17.62 32.68
N ASP A 127 1.83 17.63 31.96
CA ASP A 127 1.96 18.37 30.72
C ASP A 127 2.17 17.43 29.53
N PHE A 128 1.85 17.92 28.33
CA PHE A 128 2.27 17.26 27.10
C PHE A 128 3.80 17.20 27.06
N ALA A 129 4.35 16.05 26.68
CA ALA A 129 5.78 15.84 26.52
C ALA A 129 6.09 15.36 25.10
N VAL A 130 7.12 15.95 24.50
CA VAL A 130 7.65 15.56 23.19
C VAL A 130 9.15 15.40 23.30
N ILE A 131 9.67 14.26 22.85
CA ILE A 131 11.11 14.08 22.64
C ILE A 131 11.39 13.78 21.17
N ARG A 132 12.57 14.18 20.70
CA ARG A 132 13.09 13.71 19.42
C ARG A 132 14.37 12.92 19.60
N VAL A 133 14.35 11.69 19.10
CA VAL A 133 15.45 10.74 19.13
C VAL A 133 16.19 10.76 17.79
N LEU A 134 17.51 10.67 17.85
CA LEU A 134 18.35 10.54 16.66
C LEU A 134 18.01 9.27 15.87
N ALA A 135 18.23 9.31 14.55
CA ALA A 135 17.94 8.17 13.68
C ALA A 135 18.71 6.89 14.04
N ASP A 136 19.85 7.01 14.71
CA ASP A 136 20.65 5.88 15.19
C ASP A 136 20.35 5.49 16.65
N GLY A 137 19.43 6.18 17.32
CA GLY A 137 19.05 5.90 18.70
C GLY A 137 20.10 6.21 19.76
N THR A 138 21.23 6.83 19.39
CA THR A 138 22.35 7.05 20.32
C THR A 138 22.08 8.12 21.37
N GLY A 139 21.05 8.94 21.18
CA GLY A 139 20.68 10.02 22.09
C GLY A 139 19.47 10.82 21.61
N LEU A 140 19.11 11.82 22.40
CA LEU A 140 18.15 12.86 22.01
C LEU A 140 18.79 13.83 21.00
N ASP A 141 18.00 14.33 20.07
CA ASP A 141 18.43 15.30 19.06
C ASP A 141 18.43 16.71 19.63
N ALA A 142 19.60 17.22 20.03
CA ALA A 142 19.77 18.57 20.57
C ALA A 142 19.38 19.71 19.62
N THR A 143 19.14 19.44 18.33
CA THR A 143 18.59 20.45 17.41
C THR A 143 17.09 20.64 17.56
N PHE A 144 16.41 19.78 18.32
CA PHE A 144 15.00 19.90 18.67
C PHE A 144 14.85 20.62 20.00
N SER A 145 14.18 21.76 20.04
CA SER A 145 13.99 22.54 21.29
C SER A 145 15.29 22.90 22.05
N GLY A 146 16.46 22.74 21.41
CA GLY A 146 17.79 23.00 21.98
C GLY A 146 18.40 21.86 22.82
N ASP A 147 17.60 20.91 23.28
CA ASP A 147 18.05 19.80 24.14
C ASP A 147 17.41 18.44 23.83
N GLY A 148 16.57 18.37 22.78
CA GLY A 148 15.92 17.15 22.32
C GLY A 148 14.58 16.84 22.98
N LYS A 149 14.08 17.71 23.86
CA LYS A 149 12.85 17.49 24.63
C LYS A 149 12.06 18.78 24.81
N LEU A 150 10.76 18.65 24.95
CA LEU A 150 9.85 19.78 25.09
C LEU A 150 8.65 19.38 25.95
N GLY A 151 8.44 20.12 27.04
CA GLY A 151 7.20 20.11 27.81
C GLY A 151 6.29 21.24 27.33
N ILE A 152 4.98 20.99 27.22
CA ILE A 152 4.01 21.94 26.70
C ILE A 152 2.81 22.00 27.65
N PRO A 153 2.82 22.96 28.60
CA PRO A 153 1.67 23.17 29.48
C PRO A 153 0.55 23.88 28.73
N PHE A 154 -0.70 23.49 28.99
CA PHE A 154 -1.87 24.33 28.76
C PHE A 154 -2.29 25.00 30.07
N ASP A 155 -2.29 24.26 31.19
CA ASP A 155 -2.52 24.77 32.55
C ASP A 155 -3.80 25.63 32.68
N LEU A 156 -4.88 25.23 31.99
CA LEU A 156 -6.11 26.04 31.93
C LEU A 156 -6.98 25.92 33.18
N GLY A 157 -6.80 24.88 34.00
CA GLY A 157 -7.43 24.76 35.31
C GLY A 157 -7.46 23.35 35.90
N GLY A 158 -8.23 23.18 36.97
CA GLY A 158 -8.34 21.90 37.68
C GLY A 158 -7.05 21.51 38.40
N ALA A 159 -6.53 20.32 38.08
CA ALA A 159 -5.24 19.81 38.52
C ALA A 159 -4.16 19.96 37.44
N ASN A 160 -4.41 20.73 36.38
CA ASN A 160 -3.52 20.89 35.23
C ASN A 160 -3.15 19.52 34.62
N ALA A 161 -4.16 18.70 34.34
CA ALA A 161 -3.95 17.37 33.81
C ALA A 161 -4.01 17.34 32.27
N ASP A 162 -2.93 17.76 31.61
CA ASP A 162 -2.82 17.80 30.15
C ASP A 162 -2.08 16.56 29.63
N ARG A 163 -2.76 15.70 28.86
CA ARG A 163 -2.21 14.41 28.40
C ARG A 163 -2.19 14.29 26.89
N ALA A 164 -1.00 14.21 26.30
CA ALA A 164 -0.85 13.92 24.87
C ALA A 164 -1.11 12.44 24.57
N THR A 165 -1.82 12.15 23.48
CA THR A 165 -2.21 10.79 23.07
C THR A 165 -1.86 10.48 21.62
N GLY A 166 -1.67 11.50 20.77
CA GLY A 166 -1.45 11.31 19.34
C GLY A 166 -0.43 12.27 18.75
N VAL A 167 0.26 11.82 17.70
CA VAL A 167 1.17 12.65 16.90
C VAL A 167 1.07 12.32 15.42
N ALA A 168 1.13 13.33 14.57
CA ALA A 168 1.21 13.18 13.12
C ALA A 168 2.16 14.22 12.51
N LEU A 169 2.73 13.90 11.35
CA LEU A 169 3.58 14.81 10.58
C LEU A 169 2.79 15.40 9.42
N GLN A 170 2.96 16.70 9.19
CA GLN A 170 2.52 17.34 7.96
C GLN A 170 3.60 17.24 6.88
N SER A 171 3.20 17.34 5.62
CA SER A 171 4.11 17.25 4.46
C SER A 171 5.20 18.32 4.40
N ASP A 172 5.04 19.42 5.14
CA ASP A 172 6.06 20.47 5.27
C ASP A 172 7.01 20.24 6.46
N GLY A 173 6.95 19.08 7.10
CA GLY A 173 7.79 18.69 8.22
C GLY A 173 7.34 19.22 9.59
N LYS A 174 6.21 19.93 9.67
CA LYS A 174 5.61 20.31 10.95
C LYS A 174 5.07 19.09 11.70
N ILE A 175 5.07 19.19 13.02
CA ILE A 175 4.64 18.12 13.93
C ILE A 175 3.35 18.58 14.60
N VAL A 176 2.31 17.76 14.54
CA VAL A 176 1.03 18.00 15.21
C VAL A 176 0.90 17.01 16.36
N VAL A 177 0.66 17.50 17.57
CA VAL A 177 0.46 16.71 18.79
C VAL A 177 -0.94 16.98 19.31
N VAL A 178 -1.66 15.94 19.71
CA VAL A 178 -3.02 16.05 20.25
C VAL A 178 -3.17 15.31 21.57
N GLY A 179 -4.20 15.66 22.32
CA GLY A 179 -4.54 15.00 23.57
C GLY A 179 -5.72 15.65 24.29
N SER A 180 -5.82 15.41 25.60
CA SER A 180 -6.83 16.03 26.47
C SER A 180 -6.19 17.14 27.31
N VAL A 181 -6.89 18.25 27.47
CA VAL A 181 -6.46 19.43 28.24
C VAL A 181 -7.48 19.70 29.33
N GLN A 182 -7.02 19.83 30.56
CA GLN A 182 -7.93 20.09 31.67
C GLN A 182 -8.26 21.57 31.78
N VAL A 183 -9.54 21.92 31.63
CA VAL A 183 -10.03 23.31 31.73
C VAL A 183 -10.59 23.59 33.12
N SER A 184 -11.23 22.60 33.74
CA SER A 184 -11.68 22.69 35.13
C SER A 184 -11.62 21.31 35.82
N ALA A 185 -12.13 21.19 37.05
CA ALA A 185 -12.00 19.96 37.83
C ALA A 185 -12.57 18.72 37.13
N THR A 186 -13.61 18.89 36.30
CA THR A 186 -14.30 17.82 35.58
C THR A 186 -14.37 18.04 34.07
N ASP A 187 -13.96 19.21 33.59
CA ASP A 187 -14.08 19.67 32.21
C ASP A 187 -12.75 19.45 31.48
N PHE A 188 -12.79 18.65 30.40
CA PHE A 188 -11.66 18.36 29.52
C PHE A 188 -12.03 18.73 28.09
N ASP A 189 -11.08 19.38 27.40
CA ASP A 189 -11.20 19.71 25.98
C ASP A 189 -10.15 18.94 25.16
N PHE A 190 -10.39 18.84 23.85
CA PHE A 190 -9.33 18.42 22.93
C PHE A 190 -8.22 19.48 22.92
N GLY A 191 -6.98 19.10 23.18
CA GLY A 191 -5.79 19.92 22.99
C GLY A 191 -5.09 19.60 21.68
N VAL A 192 -4.70 20.62 20.92
CA VAL A 192 -3.94 20.51 19.68
C VAL A 192 -2.75 21.46 19.74
N VAL A 193 -1.56 20.93 19.47
CA VAL A 193 -0.31 21.70 19.39
C VAL A 193 0.31 21.46 18.03
N ARG A 194 0.77 22.54 17.39
CA ARG A 194 1.61 22.45 16.19
C ARG A 194 2.99 23.02 16.45
N LEU A 195 4.00 22.23 16.12
CA LEU A 195 5.40 22.57 16.22
C LEU A 195 6.03 22.67 14.83
N GLY A 196 7.04 23.53 14.70
CA GLY A 196 7.98 23.50 13.60
C GLY A 196 8.80 22.21 13.59
N ALA A 197 9.49 21.97 12.48
CA ALA A 197 10.38 20.82 12.33
C ALA A 197 11.55 20.83 13.33
N ASP A 198 11.82 21.93 14.03
CA ASP A 198 12.84 22.07 15.08
C ASP A 198 12.25 22.00 16.50
N GLY A 199 10.95 21.71 16.63
CA GLY A 199 10.25 21.65 17.92
C GLY A 199 9.80 23.00 18.47
N THR A 200 10.05 24.11 17.78
CA THR A 200 9.51 25.41 18.22
C THR A 200 7.98 25.46 18.03
N PRO A 201 7.19 26.01 18.97
CA PRO A 201 5.76 26.22 18.75
C PRO A 201 5.50 27.08 17.51
N ASP A 202 4.60 26.63 16.64
CA ASP A 202 4.28 27.35 15.41
C ASP A 202 3.32 28.50 15.67
N ALA A 203 3.84 29.72 15.81
CA ALA A 203 3.05 30.93 16.04
C ALA A 203 2.02 31.24 14.94
N ALA A 204 2.11 30.62 13.75
CA ALA A 204 1.06 30.75 12.74
C ALA A 204 -0.20 29.92 13.06
N PHE A 205 -0.08 28.95 13.96
CA PHE A 205 -1.18 28.14 14.46
C PHE A 205 -1.75 28.77 15.72
N ASP A 206 -2.97 29.31 15.63
CA ASP A 206 -3.66 29.99 16.73
C ASP A 206 -2.89 31.11 17.47
N GLY A 207 -1.78 31.60 16.91
CA GLY A 207 -0.96 32.67 17.47
C GLY A 207 0.17 32.21 18.38
N ASP A 208 0.02 31.08 19.09
CA ASP A 208 1.01 30.57 20.05
C ASP A 208 1.40 29.09 19.82
N GLY A 209 0.87 28.46 18.78
CA GLY A 209 1.10 27.07 18.46
C GLY A 209 0.12 26.10 19.13
N ARG A 210 -0.82 26.57 19.97
CA ARG A 210 -1.73 25.73 20.76
C ARG A 210 -3.18 26.08 20.50
N ARG A 211 -4.06 25.09 20.64
CA ARG A 211 -5.51 25.27 20.49
C ARG A 211 -6.26 24.29 21.36
N THR A 212 -7.35 24.74 21.97
CA THR A 212 -8.36 23.85 22.54
C THR A 212 -9.60 23.77 21.65
N VAL A 213 -10.23 22.61 21.62
CA VAL A 213 -11.50 22.37 20.91
C VAL A 213 -12.47 21.71 21.88
N ALA A 214 -13.42 22.51 22.35
CA ALA A 214 -14.52 22.04 23.18
C ALA A 214 -15.70 21.57 22.33
N PHE A 215 -16.37 20.50 22.75
CA PHE A 215 -17.69 20.08 22.28
C PHE A 215 -18.76 20.52 23.29
N ASN A 216 -18.54 20.28 24.59
CA ASN A 216 -19.39 20.71 25.71
C ASN A 216 -20.87 20.36 25.49
N LEU A 217 -21.15 19.12 25.09
CA LEU A 217 -22.50 18.70 24.68
C LEU A 217 -23.38 18.25 25.86
N GLY A 218 -22.80 17.96 27.02
CA GLY A 218 -23.52 17.67 28.25
C GLY A 218 -22.64 17.13 29.38
N GLY A 219 -23.29 16.78 30.50
CA GLY A 219 -22.62 16.16 31.64
C GLY A 219 -21.62 17.08 32.34
N ASP A 220 -20.42 16.56 32.55
CA ASP A 220 -19.26 17.21 33.15
C ASP A 220 -18.34 17.87 32.11
N ASN A 221 -18.71 17.81 30.82
CA ASN A 221 -17.93 18.26 29.66
C ASN A 221 -16.61 17.49 29.50
N ASP A 222 -16.67 16.15 29.57
CA ASP A 222 -15.47 15.32 29.36
C ASP A 222 -15.23 15.04 27.86
N ASP A 223 -14.51 15.94 27.18
CA ASP A 223 -14.12 15.81 25.77
C ASP A 223 -12.62 15.47 25.65
N ARG A 224 -12.29 14.29 25.11
CA ARG A 224 -10.89 13.84 25.01
C ARG A 224 -10.48 13.39 23.62
N ALA A 225 -9.42 13.99 23.11
CA ALA A 225 -8.77 13.50 21.90
C ALA A 225 -7.95 12.25 22.20
N THR A 226 -7.99 11.27 21.31
CA THR A 226 -7.23 10.03 21.39
C THR A 226 -6.26 9.88 20.23
N GLY A 227 -6.58 10.41 19.04
CA GLY A 227 -5.74 10.28 17.85
C GLY A 227 -5.79 11.49 16.92
N VAL A 228 -4.82 11.55 16.00
CA VAL A 228 -4.73 12.58 14.96
C VAL A 228 -4.28 11.97 13.63
N ALA A 229 -4.85 12.46 12.55
CA ALA A 229 -4.44 12.16 11.19
C ALA A 229 -4.34 13.46 10.38
N VAL A 230 -3.48 13.48 9.36
CA VAL A 230 -3.34 14.60 8.42
C VAL A 230 -3.91 14.16 7.08
N ALA A 231 -4.90 14.89 6.57
CA ALA A 231 -5.50 14.61 5.26
C ALA A 231 -4.57 15.02 4.11
N GLY A 232 -4.86 14.57 2.87
CA GLY A 232 -4.05 14.88 1.69
C GLY A 232 -3.93 16.37 1.36
N ASP A 233 -4.94 17.18 1.72
CA ASP A 233 -4.90 18.64 1.61
C ASP A 233 -4.08 19.33 2.75
N GLY A 234 -3.62 18.54 3.71
CA GLY A 234 -2.89 18.96 4.90
C GLY A 234 -3.75 19.48 6.05
N SER A 235 -5.08 19.38 5.97
CA SER A 235 -5.97 19.59 7.11
C SER A 235 -5.68 18.57 8.21
N ILE A 236 -5.94 18.97 9.45
CA ILE A 236 -5.68 18.17 10.65
C ILE A 236 -7.02 17.62 11.13
N VAL A 237 -7.12 16.31 11.25
CA VAL A 237 -8.32 15.60 11.73
C VAL A 237 -7.99 15.00 13.10
N VAL A 238 -8.72 15.41 14.12
CA VAL A 238 -8.51 14.99 15.51
C VAL A 238 -9.71 14.18 15.95
N GLY A 239 -9.50 12.93 16.36
CA GLY A 239 -10.54 12.01 16.78
C GLY A 239 -10.45 11.69 18.27
N GLY A 240 -11.58 11.32 18.87
CA GLY A 240 -11.69 10.99 20.28
C GLY A 240 -13.14 10.79 20.67
N TYR A 241 -13.52 11.27 21.85
CA TYR A 241 -14.90 11.20 22.34
C TYR A 241 -15.31 12.47 23.07
N ALA A 242 -16.62 12.72 23.09
CA ALA A 242 -17.22 13.88 23.73
C ALA A 242 -18.40 13.45 24.60
N GLU A 243 -18.52 14.03 25.79
CA GLU A 243 -19.63 13.73 26.68
C GLU A 243 -20.91 14.46 26.22
N VAL A 244 -21.95 13.69 25.90
CA VAL A 244 -23.24 14.19 25.38
C VAL A 244 -24.34 14.20 26.44
N ALA A 245 -24.18 13.41 27.50
CA ALA A 245 -24.99 13.42 28.71
C ALA A 245 -24.17 12.82 29.86
N ALA A 246 -24.62 12.98 31.11
CA ALA A 246 -23.87 12.54 32.27
C ALA A 246 -23.43 11.05 32.18
N ASN A 247 -22.13 10.82 32.04
CA ASN A 247 -21.47 9.51 31.81
C ASN A 247 -21.92 8.80 30.53
N VAL A 248 -22.18 9.55 29.46
CA VAL A 248 -22.53 9.06 28.14
C VAL A 248 -21.68 9.82 27.12
N HIS A 249 -20.77 9.12 26.46
CA HIS A 249 -19.91 9.69 25.43
C HIS A 249 -20.30 9.17 24.05
N ASP A 250 -20.08 10.01 23.04
CA ASP A 250 -20.14 9.61 21.63
C ASP A 250 -18.73 9.71 21.03
N PHE A 251 -18.49 8.99 19.92
CA PHE A 251 -17.32 9.28 19.10
C PHE A 251 -17.36 10.74 18.66
N ALA A 252 -16.22 11.42 18.70
CA ALA A 252 -16.10 12.83 18.36
C ALA A 252 -14.92 13.06 17.42
N VAL A 253 -15.10 13.99 16.47
CA VAL A 253 -14.05 14.39 15.53
C VAL A 253 -14.11 15.88 15.27
N ALA A 254 -12.94 16.52 15.25
CA ALA A 254 -12.77 17.90 14.83
C ALA A 254 -11.83 17.98 13.62
N ARG A 255 -12.16 18.83 12.65
CA ARG A 255 -11.26 19.17 11.53
C ARG A 255 -10.77 20.60 11.63
N LEU A 256 -9.45 20.75 11.54
CA LEU A 256 -8.75 22.02 11.64
C LEU A 256 -8.01 22.32 10.33
N SER A 257 -8.03 23.60 9.95
CA SER A 257 -7.37 24.09 8.75
C SER A 257 -5.84 23.97 8.85
N ARG A 258 -5.22 23.63 7.71
CA ARG A 258 -3.76 23.52 7.59
C ARG A 258 -3.03 24.81 7.99
N ALA A 259 -3.55 26.00 7.68
CA ALA A 259 -2.77 27.23 7.80
C ALA A 259 -2.76 27.77 9.22
N ALA A 260 -3.94 28.11 9.76
CA ALA A 260 -4.08 28.82 11.03
C ALA A 260 -4.54 27.93 12.19
N GLY A 261 -4.85 26.66 11.92
CA GLY A 261 -5.48 25.79 12.90
C GLY A 261 -6.96 26.08 13.13
N ALA A 262 -7.55 27.09 12.46
CA ALA A 262 -8.98 27.41 12.51
C ALA A 262 -9.85 26.15 12.31
N LEU A 263 -10.95 26.00 13.07
CA LEU A 263 -11.94 24.94 12.81
C LEU A 263 -12.49 25.10 11.40
N ASP A 264 -12.61 23.99 10.70
CA ASP A 264 -13.06 23.99 9.33
C ASP A 264 -14.59 23.97 9.25
N ALA A 265 -15.20 25.13 9.04
CA ALA A 265 -16.64 25.28 8.92
C ALA A 265 -17.26 24.49 7.74
N ALA A 266 -16.47 23.97 6.79
CA ALA A 266 -16.96 23.06 5.76
C ALA A 266 -17.17 21.62 6.25
N PHE A 267 -16.71 21.31 7.46
CA PHE A 267 -16.88 20.01 8.12
C PHE A 267 -18.01 20.11 9.16
N ASP A 268 -19.14 19.48 8.87
CA ASP A 268 -20.38 19.48 9.66
C ASP A 268 -20.91 20.89 10.07
N GLY A 269 -20.47 21.92 9.36
CA GLY A 269 -20.91 23.31 9.52
C GLY A 269 -20.13 24.14 10.53
N ASP A 270 -19.50 23.53 11.53
CA ASP A 270 -18.75 24.22 12.59
C ASP A 270 -17.34 23.66 12.85
N GLY A 271 -16.95 22.63 12.10
CA GLY A 271 -15.67 21.94 12.23
C GLY A 271 -15.68 20.74 13.16
N ARG A 272 -16.83 20.33 13.71
CA ARG A 272 -16.97 19.25 14.69
C ARG A 272 -18.12 18.32 14.32
N ALA A 273 -17.94 17.02 14.52
CA ALA A 273 -19.02 16.04 14.37
C ALA A 273 -18.96 14.99 15.48
N THR A 274 -20.12 14.42 15.82
CA THR A 274 -20.21 13.24 16.70
C THR A 274 -20.86 12.06 15.99
N VAL A 275 -20.54 10.84 16.45
CA VAL A 275 -21.14 9.60 15.96
C VAL A 275 -21.55 8.72 17.15
N ASP A 276 -22.86 8.59 17.33
CA ASP A 276 -23.51 7.74 18.34
C ASP A 276 -23.67 6.31 17.80
N PHE A 277 -23.30 5.28 18.57
CA PHE A 277 -23.60 3.87 18.29
C PHE A 277 -24.72 3.31 19.18
N GLY A 278 -25.20 4.09 20.14
CA GLY A 278 -26.26 3.77 21.06
C GLY A 278 -25.70 3.30 22.40
N GLY A 279 -25.31 4.24 23.26
CA GLY A 279 -24.75 3.91 24.57
C GLY A 279 -23.62 4.84 24.95
N ASP A 280 -22.59 4.28 25.59
CA ASP A 280 -21.34 4.98 25.88
C ASP A 280 -20.27 4.50 24.88
N ASP A 281 -19.78 5.42 24.06
CA ASP A 281 -18.93 5.13 22.90
C ASP A 281 -17.67 5.99 22.94
N SER A 282 -16.50 5.37 22.78
CA SER A 282 -15.22 6.10 22.79
C SER A 282 -14.30 5.72 21.63
N ALA A 283 -14.03 6.68 20.74
CA ALA A 283 -13.08 6.46 19.65
C ALA A 283 -11.65 6.44 20.22
N ALA A 284 -10.89 5.39 19.90
CA ALA A 284 -9.50 5.23 20.33
C ALA A 284 -8.50 5.70 19.27
N ALA A 285 -8.89 5.68 17.98
CA ALA A 285 -8.02 6.05 16.88
C ALA A 285 -8.79 6.65 15.70
N VAL A 286 -8.07 7.41 14.88
CA VAL A 286 -8.58 8.06 13.67
C VAL A 286 -7.63 7.84 12.50
N ALA A 287 -8.19 7.63 11.31
CA ALA A 287 -7.47 7.62 10.04
C ALA A 287 -8.25 8.42 8.99
N VAL A 288 -7.54 8.88 7.96
CA VAL A 288 -8.14 9.62 6.83
C VAL A 288 -7.81 8.89 5.54
N ARG A 289 -8.83 8.62 4.74
CA ARG A 289 -8.70 8.02 3.41
C ARG A 289 -8.13 9.03 2.41
N ALA A 290 -7.58 8.53 1.30
CA ALA A 290 -7.05 9.38 0.24
C ALA A 290 -8.09 10.37 -0.34
N ASP A 291 -9.38 9.99 -0.32
CA ASP A 291 -10.50 10.83 -0.75
C ASP A 291 -11.00 11.83 0.31
N GLY A 292 -10.34 11.92 1.46
CA GLY A 292 -10.66 12.84 2.54
C GLY A 292 -11.77 12.37 3.48
N ARG A 293 -12.36 11.18 3.29
CA ARG A 293 -13.26 10.57 4.28
C ARG A 293 -12.51 10.22 5.56
N VAL A 294 -13.19 10.36 6.69
CA VAL A 294 -12.63 10.10 8.02
C VAL A 294 -13.12 8.74 8.53
N VAL A 295 -12.21 7.95 9.10
CA VAL A 295 -12.52 6.67 9.74
C VAL A 295 -12.12 6.74 11.21
N LEU A 296 -13.05 6.43 12.10
CA LEU A 296 -12.84 6.33 13.55
C LEU A 296 -13.03 4.89 13.98
N ALA A 297 -12.21 4.39 14.91
CA ALA A 297 -12.42 3.10 15.53
C ALA A 297 -12.25 3.18 17.05
N GLY A 298 -13.04 2.41 17.79
CA GLY A 298 -13.02 2.45 19.24
C GLY A 298 -13.95 1.46 19.93
N ALA A 299 -14.27 1.76 21.17
CA ALA A 299 -15.17 0.97 22.01
C ALA A 299 -16.61 1.45 21.87
N VAL A 300 -17.55 0.52 21.75
CA VAL A 300 -19.00 0.78 21.72
C VAL A 300 -19.66 -0.05 22.82
N VAL A 301 -20.50 0.55 23.66
CA VAL A 301 -21.12 -0.15 24.80
C VAL A 301 -22.62 -0.35 24.58
N GLY A 302 -23.00 -1.58 24.19
CA GLY A 302 -24.40 -1.99 23.98
C GLY A 302 -24.75 -3.29 24.71
N GLY A 303 -25.93 -3.36 25.36
CA GLY A 303 -26.52 -4.63 25.83
C GLY A 303 -25.78 -5.40 26.95
N GLY A 304 -24.73 -4.82 27.55
CA GLY A 304 -23.98 -5.41 28.67
C GLY A 304 -22.56 -5.89 28.33
N ALA A 305 -22.07 -5.64 27.12
CA ALA A 305 -20.70 -5.88 26.68
C ALA A 305 -20.13 -4.64 25.96
N THR A 306 -18.80 -4.61 25.78
CA THR A 306 -18.10 -3.58 25.00
C THR A 306 -17.61 -4.22 23.71
N ASP A 307 -18.02 -3.71 22.57
CA ASP A 307 -17.67 -4.23 21.24
C ASP A 307 -16.76 -3.24 20.48
N ALA A 308 -16.23 -3.68 19.33
CA ALA A 308 -15.45 -2.82 18.45
C ALA A 308 -16.40 -2.07 17.49
N GLY A 309 -16.31 -0.74 17.49
CA GLY A 309 -17.04 0.11 16.56
C GLY A 309 -16.11 0.75 15.53
N VAL A 310 -16.58 0.85 14.28
CA VAL A 310 -15.96 1.64 13.21
C VAL A 310 -16.99 2.59 12.63
N ALA A 311 -16.68 3.88 12.65
CA ALA A 311 -17.47 4.92 12.02
C ALA A 311 -16.73 5.50 10.82
N GLN A 312 -17.46 5.81 9.76
CA GLN A 312 -16.98 6.57 8.63
C GLN A 312 -17.81 7.83 8.42
N LEU A 313 -17.11 8.95 8.26
CA LEU A 313 -17.68 10.23 7.89
C LEU A 313 -17.19 10.61 6.49
N THR A 314 -18.04 11.30 5.75
CA THR A 314 -17.68 11.95 4.49
C THR A 314 -16.59 13.00 4.71
N ALA A 315 -15.93 13.43 3.62
CA ALA A 315 -15.03 14.57 3.67
C ALA A 315 -15.71 15.89 4.11
N ALA A 316 -17.04 15.93 4.25
CA ALA A 316 -17.76 17.08 4.77
C ALA A 316 -18.23 16.88 6.22
N GLY A 317 -17.84 15.79 6.89
CA GLY A 317 -18.17 15.53 8.30
C GLY A 317 -19.54 14.90 8.55
N ALA A 318 -20.38 14.74 7.54
CA ALA A 318 -21.61 13.96 7.67
C ALA A 318 -21.32 12.46 7.70
N ALA A 319 -22.15 11.67 8.41
CA ALA A 319 -22.08 10.20 8.39
C ALA A 319 -22.13 9.66 6.96
N ASP A 320 -21.23 8.73 6.63
CA ASP A 320 -21.14 8.18 5.28
C ASP A 320 -22.15 7.05 5.08
N ALA A 321 -23.29 7.36 4.44
CA ALA A 321 -24.33 6.37 4.16
C ALA A 321 -23.89 5.21 3.25
N THR A 322 -22.72 5.31 2.59
CA THR A 322 -22.15 4.21 1.78
C THR A 322 -21.30 3.24 2.60
N PHE A 323 -21.09 3.52 3.89
CA PHE A 323 -20.32 2.67 4.80
C PHE A 323 -21.24 1.98 5.82
N GLY A 324 -21.23 0.66 5.84
CA GLY A 324 -21.98 -0.15 6.80
C GLY A 324 -23.46 0.26 6.91
N THR A 325 -23.95 0.39 8.14
CA THR A 325 -25.32 0.88 8.41
C THR A 325 -25.30 2.32 8.86
N SER A 326 -25.57 3.25 7.93
CA SER A 326 -25.56 4.70 8.19
C SER A 326 -24.21 5.21 8.70
N GLY A 327 -23.12 4.79 8.06
CA GLY A 327 -21.75 5.20 8.40
C GLY A 327 -21.11 4.41 9.53
N ARG A 328 -21.71 3.29 9.97
CA ARG A 328 -21.28 2.55 11.16
C ARG A 328 -21.20 1.06 10.93
N LEU A 329 -20.24 0.42 11.56
CA LEU A 329 -20.12 -1.02 11.71
C LEU A 329 -19.72 -1.36 13.15
N GLU A 330 -20.42 -2.32 13.75
CA GLU A 330 -20.10 -2.90 15.06
C GLU A 330 -19.77 -4.38 14.88
N PHE A 331 -18.73 -4.87 15.55
CA PHE A 331 -18.32 -6.27 15.48
C PHE A 331 -17.52 -6.69 16.73
N VAL A 332 -17.31 -7.99 16.85
CA VAL A 332 -16.48 -8.59 17.90
C VAL A 332 -15.26 -9.29 17.29
N PHE A 333 -14.14 -9.24 17.99
CA PHE A 333 -12.92 -9.98 17.62
C PHE A 333 -12.99 -11.47 18.01
N SER A 334 -13.93 -11.86 18.87
CA SER A 334 -14.13 -13.26 19.28
C SER A 334 -15.61 -13.56 19.56
N THR A 335 -16.01 -14.82 19.48
CA THR A 335 -17.39 -15.25 19.80
C THR A 335 -17.69 -15.31 21.31
N ALA A 336 -16.70 -15.01 22.17
CA ALA A 336 -16.90 -14.96 23.60
C ALA A 336 -17.51 -13.60 23.98
N ASN A 337 -18.61 -13.63 24.74
CA ASN A 337 -19.33 -12.43 25.20
C ASN A 337 -18.51 -11.72 26.31
N SER A 338 -17.48 -10.98 25.92
CA SER A 338 -16.54 -10.26 26.78
C SER A 338 -16.07 -8.97 26.07
N ALA A 339 -15.46 -8.02 26.80
CA ALA A 339 -15.10 -6.71 26.24
C ALA A 339 -14.03 -6.81 25.13
N ASN A 340 -14.35 -6.32 23.94
CA ASN A 340 -13.56 -6.37 22.71
C ASN A 340 -13.31 -4.96 22.10
N PRO A 341 -12.80 -3.97 22.86
CA PRO A 341 -12.65 -2.61 22.33
C PRO A 341 -11.57 -2.56 21.24
N ALA A 342 -11.82 -1.75 20.21
CA ALA A 342 -10.77 -1.36 19.27
C ALA A 342 -9.86 -0.29 19.89
N THR A 343 -8.55 -0.39 19.64
CA THR A 343 -7.51 0.52 20.16
C THR A 343 -6.75 1.21 19.04
N GLY A 344 -6.73 0.65 17.84
CA GLY A 344 -6.00 1.20 16.70
C GLY A 344 -6.70 0.97 15.37
N VAL A 345 -6.45 1.87 14.43
CA VAL A 345 -6.98 1.78 13.07
C VAL A 345 -5.90 2.14 12.05
N ALA A 346 -5.85 1.39 10.95
CA ALA A 346 -5.04 1.67 9.78
C ALA A 346 -5.86 1.44 8.50
N LEU A 347 -5.43 2.02 7.39
CA LEU A 347 -6.07 1.89 6.08
C LEU A 347 -5.10 1.24 5.11
N ASP A 348 -5.56 0.24 4.36
CA ASP A 348 -4.77 -0.31 3.26
C ASP A 348 -4.95 0.46 1.95
N SER A 349 -4.11 0.15 0.96
CA SER A 349 -4.12 0.79 -0.36
C SER A 349 -5.43 0.61 -1.13
N ARG A 350 -6.25 -0.40 -0.76
CA ARG A 350 -7.58 -0.66 -1.33
C ARG A 350 -8.70 0.02 -0.53
N GLY A 351 -8.34 0.84 0.46
CA GLY A 351 -9.29 1.51 1.35
C GLY A 351 -10.02 0.57 2.30
N ARG A 352 -9.54 -0.65 2.56
CA ARG A 352 -10.08 -1.48 3.64
C ARG A 352 -9.56 -0.97 4.98
N VAL A 353 -10.34 -1.19 6.04
CA VAL A 353 -10.00 -0.70 7.39
C VAL A 353 -9.43 -1.88 8.19
N VAL A 354 -8.20 -1.74 8.66
CA VAL A 354 -7.59 -2.70 9.59
C VAL A 354 -7.75 -2.15 11.00
N VAL A 355 -8.35 -2.94 11.88
CA VAL A 355 -8.66 -2.57 13.25
C VAL A 355 -7.94 -3.54 14.17
N VAL A 356 -7.30 -3.01 15.22
CA VAL A 356 -6.71 -3.83 16.28
C VAL A 356 -7.35 -3.52 17.62
N GLY A 357 -7.26 -4.47 18.53
CA GLY A 357 -7.80 -4.36 19.87
C GLY A 357 -7.37 -5.49 20.78
N ARG A 358 -8.13 -5.69 21.85
CA ARG A 358 -7.94 -6.79 22.80
C ARG A 358 -9.12 -7.73 22.73
N THR A 359 -8.88 -9.05 22.68
CA THR A 359 -9.91 -10.03 23.03
C THR A 359 -9.88 -10.25 24.53
N ALA A 360 -11.03 -10.21 25.22
CA ALA A 360 -11.01 -10.33 26.67
C ALA A 360 -10.73 -11.76 27.15
N ALA A 361 -9.94 -11.87 28.23
CA ALA A 361 -9.66 -13.12 28.92
C ALA A 361 -10.97 -13.87 29.25
N THR A 362 -11.02 -15.15 28.89
CA THR A 362 -12.16 -16.03 29.16
C THR A 362 -11.82 -17.00 30.29
N LEU A 363 -12.81 -17.76 30.78
CA LEU A 363 -12.56 -18.91 31.68
C LEU A 363 -11.66 -20.00 31.03
N ALA A 364 -11.38 -19.90 29.72
CA ALA A 364 -10.57 -20.83 28.95
C ALA A 364 -9.14 -20.35 28.65
N GLY A 365 -8.79 -19.08 28.94
CA GLY A 365 -7.46 -18.55 28.66
C GLY A 365 -7.37 -17.03 28.74
N PRO A 366 -6.14 -16.48 28.68
CA PRO A 366 -5.90 -15.04 28.69
C PRO A 366 -6.43 -14.33 27.42
N GLY A 367 -6.45 -12.99 27.40
CA GLY A 367 -6.81 -12.19 26.22
C GLY A 367 -5.70 -12.12 25.18
N ASN A 368 -6.05 -11.87 23.92
CA ASN A 368 -5.14 -11.86 22.78
C ASN A 368 -5.14 -10.51 22.04
N PHE A 369 -4.17 -10.31 21.17
CA PHE A 369 -4.28 -9.28 20.13
C PHE A 369 -5.43 -9.65 19.19
N GLY A 370 -6.48 -8.83 19.19
CA GLY A 370 -7.53 -8.91 18.19
C GLY A 370 -7.11 -8.10 16.96
N VAL A 371 -7.17 -8.71 15.78
CA VAL A 371 -6.94 -8.02 14.49
C VAL A 371 -8.11 -8.35 13.57
N ALA A 372 -8.77 -7.33 13.03
CA ALA A 372 -9.85 -7.49 12.07
C ALA A 372 -9.60 -6.62 10.84
N ARG A 373 -10.09 -7.08 9.69
CA ARG A 373 -10.12 -6.29 8.47
C ARG A 373 -11.57 -6.09 8.06
N VAL A 374 -11.97 -4.85 7.85
CA VAL A 374 -13.30 -4.43 7.41
C VAL A 374 -13.23 -4.09 5.92
N LEU A 375 -14.26 -4.47 5.16
CA LEU A 375 -14.37 -4.10 3.76
C LEU A 375 -14.38 -2.57 3.59
N ALA A 376 -13.96 -2.08 2.41
CA ALA A 376 -13.87 -0.65 2.17
C ALA A 376 -15.23 0.07 2.33
N ASP A 377 -16.32 -0.63 2.04
CA ASP A 377 -17.70 -0.18 2.19
C ASP A 377 -18.31 -0.46 3.57
N GLY A 378 -17.54 -1.01 4.52
CA GLY A 378 -18.03 -1.29 5.87
C GLY A 378 -19.16 -2.31 5.96
N SER A 379 -19.49 -3.01 4.88
CA SER A 379 -20.66 -3.90 4.83
C SER A 379 -20.51 -5.15 5.71
N ALA A 380 -19.26 -5.59 5.93
CA ALA A 380 -18.88 -6.70 6.78
C ALA A 380 -17.39 -6.68 7.10
N LEU A 381 -16.96 -7.57 7.99
CA LEU A 381 -15.56 -7.99 8.06
C LEU A 381 -15.18 -8.71 6.75
N ASP A 382 -13.98 -8.47 6.25
CA ASP A 382 -13.45 -9.05 5.01
C ASP A 382 -13.24 -10.56 5.20
N PRO A 383 -14.07 -11.43 4.61
CA PRO A 383 -14.02 -12.86 4.86
C PRO A 383 -12.73 -13.52 4.36
N SER A 384 -11.90 -12.82 3.58
CA SER A 384 -10.58 -13.28 3.14
C SER A 384 -9.46 -13.02 4.16
N PHE A 385 -9.73 -12.35 5.28
CA PHE A 385 -8.75 -12.11 6.36
C PHE A 385 -8.97 -13.09 7.51
N GLY A 386 -7.96 -13.88 7.86
CA GLY A 386 -8.03 -14.80 8.98
C GLY A 386 -9.22 -15.75 8.90
N THR A 387 -9.93 -15.89 10.02
CA THR A 387 -11.18 -16.65 10.09
C THR A 387 -12.35 -15.68 10.21
N ALA A 388 -13.24 -15.67 9.21
CA ALA A 388 -14.40 -14.76 9.18
C ALA A 388 -14.04 -13.27 9.36
N GLY A 389 -12.90 -12.85 8.83
CA GLY A 389 -12.45 -11.46 8.80
C GLY A 389 -11.70 -10.96 10.02
N HIS A 390 -11.38 -11.84 10.97
CA HIS A 390 -10.57 -11.53 12.14
C HIS A 390 -9.57 -12.64 12.49
N VAL A 391 -8.62 -12.29 13.36
CA VAL A 391 -7.52 -13.10 13.84
C VAL A 391 -7.31 -12.77 15.31
N GLU A 392 -7.08 -13.81 16.11
CA GLU A 392 -6.54 -13.68 17.45
C GLU A 392 -5.07 -14.10 17.43
N VAL A 393 -4.17 -13.21 17.89
CA VAL A 393 -2.74 -13.51 17.99
C VAL A 393 -2.34 -13.58 19.46
N GLU A 394 -1.92 -14.77 19.88
CA GLU A 394 -1.32 -15.02 21.18
C GLU A 394 0.18 -14.73 21.09
N VAL A 395 0.67 -13.81 21.93
CA VAL A 395 2.09 -13.42 22.01
C VAL A 395 2.71 -13.70 23.39
N GLY A 396 1.90 -14.14 24.37
CA GLY A 396 2.31 -14.74 25.63
C GLY A 396 1.49 -14.29 26.84
N GLY A 397 0.36 -14.94 27.13
CA GLY A 397 -0.47 -14.61 28.29
C GLY A 397 -1.60 -13.65 27.96
N ASP A 398 -2.01 -12.79 28.91
CA ASP A 398 -3.00 -11.73 28.66
C ASP A 398 -2.31 -10.60 27.88
N ASP A 399 -2.66 -10.49 26.61
CA ASP A 399 -2.04 -9.64 25.61
C ASP A 399 -3.09 -8.68 25.02
N GLY A 400 -2.68 -7.44 24.74
CA GLY A 400 -3.54 -6.45 24.10
C GLY A 400 -2.78 -5.61 23.08
N ALA A 401 -3.31 -5.50 21.87
CA ALA A 401 -2.76 -4.64 20.84
C ALA A 401 -3.07 -3.17 21.17
N THR A 402 -2.10 -2.29 21.01
CA THR A 402 -2.22 -0.85 21.25
C THR A 402 -2.01 -0.03 19.99
N GLY A 403 -1.22 -0.52 19.03
CA GLY A 403 -0.95 0.17 17.78
C GLY A 403 -0.95 -0.76 16.58
N VAL A 404 -1.36 -0.20 15.43
CA VAL A 404 -1.31 -0.88 14.13
C VAL A 404 -0.80 0.08 13.07
N VAL A 405 0.01 -0.44 12.16
CA VAL A 405 0.45 0.24 10.95
C VAL A 405 0.59 -0.79 9.83
N LEU A 406 0.52 -0.34 8.59
CA LEU A 406 0.85 -1.17 7.43
C LEU A 406 2.26 -0.84 6.96
N ASP A 407 3.04 -1.87 6.61
CA ASP A 407 4.28 -1.64 5.87
C ASP A 407 3.99 -1.33 4.39
N ALA A 408 5.03 -0.98 3.64
CA ALA A 408 4.92 -0.67 2.21
C ALA A 408 4.30 -1.82 1.39
N ASN A 409 4.40 -3.06 1.88
CA ASN A 409 3.90 -4.26 1.24
C ASN A 409 2.48 -4.61 1.70
N GLY A 410 1.82 -3.71 2.44
CA GLY A 410 0.48 -3.92 2.97
C GLY A 410 0.39 -4.97 4.07
N ARG A 411 1.51 -5.40 4.66
CA ARG A 411 1.51 -6.32 5.82
C ARG A 411 1.07 -5.57 7.06
N VAL A 412 0.31 -6.22 7.93
CA VAL A 412 -0.17 -5.61 9.17
C VAL A 412 0.89 -5.78 10.24
N VAL A 413 1.45 -4.67 10.72
CA VAL A 413 2.36 -4.65 11.87
C VAL A 413 1.58 -4.18 13.09
N VAL A 414 1.47 -5.04 14.09
CA VAL A 414 0.72 -4.82 15.32
C VAL A 414 1.70 -4.80 16.48
N ALA A 415 1.60 -3.79 17.34
CA ALA A 415 2.36 -3.74 18.59
C ALA A 415 1.44 -3.74 19.80
N GLY A 416 1.92 -4.34 20.88
CA GLY A 416 1.25 -4.42 22.17
C GLY A 416 2.18 -4.97 23.23
N SER A 417 1.61 -5.42 24.34
CA SER A 417 2.38 -5.94 25.48
C SER A 417 1.90 -7.30 25.93
N THR A 418 2.82 -8.04 26.53
CA THR A 418 2.54 -9.35 27.14
C THR A 418 2.52 -9.26 28.66
N SER A 419 1.51 -9.86 29.30
CA SER A 419 1.39 -9.82 30.77
C SER A 419 2.25 -10.84 31.51
N VAL A 420 2.73 -11.90 30.84
CA VAL A 420 3.52 -12.96 31.49
C VAL A 420 4.97 -12.53 31.67
N ASP A 421 5.53 -11.86 30.66
CA ASP A 421 6.93 -11.43 30.68
C ASP A 421 7.09 -9.90 30.81
N GLY A 422 6.00 -9.14 30.64
CA GLY A 422 6.04 -7.69 30.65
C GLY A 422 6.85 -7.14 29.49
N ASN A 423 6.92 -7.81 28.34
CA ASN A 423 7.74 -7.34 27.22
C ASN A 423 6.88 -6.61 26.18
N ILE A 424 7.52 -5.75 25.41
CA ILE A 424 6.95 -5.27 24.13
C ILE A 424 6.89 -6.46 23.18
N ALA A 425 5.73 -6.65 22.55
CA ALA A 425 5.52 -7.63 21.49
C ALA A 425 5.09 -6.95 20.19
N VAL A 426 5.62 -7.45 19.09
CA VAL A 426 5.29 -7.04 17.72
C VAL A 426 4.91 -8.29 16.95
N ALA A 427 3.69 -8.30 16.43
CA ALA A 427 3.24 -9.32 15.49
C ALA A 427 3.20 -8.71 14.09
N ARG A 428 3.69 -9.42 13.08
CA ARG A 428 3.43 -9.09 11.68
C ARG A 428 2.53 -10.14 11.07
N LEU A 429 1.44 -9.71 10.45
CA LEU A 429 0.48 -10.55 9.76
C LEU A 429 0.52 -10.26 8.27
N ILE A 430 0.22 -11.28 7.48
CA ILE A 430 0.02 -11.17 6.04
C ILE A 430 -1.25 -10.34 5.80
N GLY A 431 -1.07 -9.08 5.40
CA GLY A 431 -2.12 -8.05 5.50
C GLY A 431 -3.03 -7.89 4.29
N SER A 432 -2.69 -8.50 3.17
CA SER A 432 -3.59 -8.91 2.12
C SER A 432 -3.21 -10.33 1.73
N VAL A 433 -3.98 -10.98 0.86
CA VAL A 433 -3.28 -11.97 0.02
C VAL A 433 -2.13 -11.17 -0.55
N GLU A 434 -0.93 -11.72 -0.58
CA GLU A 434 -0.01 -11.43 -1.67
C GLU A 434 -0.73 -11.88 -2.97
N LYS A 435 -1.89 -11.25 -3.25
CA LYS A 435 -2.75 -11.54 -4.38
C LYS A 435 -1.93 -10.89 -5.44
N GLY A 436 -1.11 -11.72 -6.05
CA GLY A 436 -0.44 -11.31 -7.22
C GLY A 436 -1.45 -10.71 -8.18
N GLU A 437 -1.03 -9.71 -8.93
CA GLU A 437 -1.84 -9.18 -9.99
C GLU A 437 -2.23 -10.32 -10.95
N ARG A 438 -3.48 -10.30 -11.41
CA ARG A 438 -3.95 -11.31 -12.36
C ARG A 438 -3.10 -11.20 -13.63
N VAL A 439 -2.87 -12.32 -14.31
CA VAL A 439 -2.21 -12.31 -15.62
C VAL A 439 -3.20 -12.68 -16.71
N GLY A 440 -3.34 -11.81 -17.70
CA GLY A 440 -4.03 -12.10 -18.95
C GLY A 440 -3.10 -12.81 -19.92
N VAL A 441 -3.53 -13.96 -20.45
CA VAL A 441 -2.71 -14.75 -21.38
C VAL A 441 -3.48 -15.05 -22.66
N GLY A 442 -2.90 -14.64 -23.78
CA GLY A 442 -3.37 -14.92 -25.13
C GLY A 442 -2.38 -15.73 -25.95
N GLY A 443 -2.77 -16.09 -27.18
CA GLY A 443 -1.90 -16.82 -28.11
C GLY A 443 -2.66 -17.72 -29.09
N PRO A 444 -3.56 -18.61 -28.61
CA PRO A 444 -4.39 -19.41 -29.49
C PRO A 444 -5.26 -18.55 -30.41
N THR A 445 -5.45 -18.99 -31.64
CA THR A 445 -6.29 -18.32 -32.65
C THR A 445 -7.78 -18.64 -32.49
N THR A 446 -8.26 -18.66 -31.25
CA THR A 446 -9.63 -19.01 -30.88
C THR A 446 -10.51 -17.79 -30.66
N GLY A 447 -9.94 -16.59 -30.65
CA GLY A 447 -10.66 -15.37 -30.28
C GLY A 447 -10.87 -15.17 -28.79
N ALA A 448 -10.19 -15.95 -27.95
CA ALA A 448 -10.28 -15.86 -26.50
C ALA A 448 -8.91 -15.63 -25.85
N ALA A 449 -8.94 -15.01 -24.67
CA ALA A 449 -7.83 -14.94 -23.73
C ALA A 449 -8.16 -15.75 -22.47
N ALA A 450 -7.14 -16.26 -21.80
CA ALA A 450 -7.23 -16.93 -20.51
C ALA A 450 -6.79 -15.97 -19.41
N VAL A 451 -7.48 -15.98 -18.27
CA VAL A 451 -7.09 -15.24 -17.07
C VAL A 451 -6.56 -16.22 -16.05
N TYR A 452 -5.46 -15.85 -15.41
CA TYR A 452 -4.85 -16.59 -14.31
C TYR A 452 -4.76 -15.67 -13.10
N ALA A 453 -5.61 -15.92 -12.10
CA ALA A 453 -5.47 -15.28 -10.81
C ALA A 453 -4.57 -16.14 -9.90
N PRO A 454 -3.55 -15.56 -9.25
CA PRO A 454 -2.69 -16.31 -8.34
C PRO A 454 -3.42 -16.74 -7.07
N ASP A 455 -2.95 -17.83 -6.48
CA ASP A 455 -3.42 -18.32 -5.18
C ASP A 455 -2.84 -17.49 -4.02
N ALA A 456 -3.08 -17.96 -2.79
CA ALA A 456 -2.64 -17.23 -1.60
C ALA A 456 -1.11 -17.11 -1.45
N ALA A 457 -0.35 -17.89 -2.21
CA ALA A 457 1.11 -17.91 -2.23
C ALA A 457 1.69 -17.23 -3.48
N GLY A 458 0.89 -16.49 -4.24
CA GLY A 458 1.30 -15.88 -5.51
C GLY A 458 1.42 -16.88 -6.68
N ALA A 459 1.08 -18.16 -6.48
CA ALA A 459 1.26 -19.18 -7.50
C ALA A 459 0.13 -19.13 -8.55
N LEU A 460 0.50 -19.17 -9.84
CA LEU A 460 -0.43 -19.14 -10.96
C LEU A 460 -0.87 -20.59 -11.27
N PRO A 461 -2.17 -20.87 -11.38
CA PRO A 461 -2.65 -22.22 -11.62
C PRO A 461 -2.31 -22.70 -13.05
N ASN A 462 -2.16 -24.02 -13.23
CA ASN A 462 -1.98 -24.61 -14.58
C ASN A 462 -3.26 -24.55 -15.45
N THR A 463 -4.41 -24.23 -14.84
CA THR A 463 -5.68 -24.05 -15.54
C THR A 463 -6.15 -22.61 -15.33
N ALA A 464 -6.64 -21.98 -16.40
CA ALA A 464 -7.16 -20.63 -16.33
C ALA A 464 -8.32 -20.54 -15.34
N THR A 465 -8.37 -19.47 -14.56
CA THR A 465 -9.49 -19.16 -13.66
C THR A 465 -10.70 -18.65 -14.43
N ALA A 466 -10.48 -17.98 -15.55
CA ALA A 466 -11.51 -17.59 -16.50
C ALA A 466 -11.04 -17.65 -17.95
N THR A 467 -11.99 -17.67 -18.89
CA THR A 467 -11.74 -17.57 -20.33
C THR A 467 -12.61 -16.46 -20.91
N LEU A 468 -11.97 -15.42 -21.44
CA LEU A 468 -12.62 -14.23 -21.97
C LEU A 468 -12.76 -14.34 -23.49
N ALA A 469 -13.99 -14.38 -23.98
CA ALA A 469 -14.31 -14.52 -25.41
C ALA A 469 -15.11 -13.32 -25.94
N ALA A 470 -14.65 -12.10 -25.64
CA ALA A 470 -15.37 -10.86 -25.94
C ALA A 470 -15.69 -10.65 -27.44
N PHE A 471 -14.91 -11.26 -28.34
CA PHE A 471 -15.06 -11.11 -29.79
C PHE A 471 -15.89 -12.22 -30.46
N GLY A 472 -16.45 -13.14 -29.67
CA GLY A 472 -17.13 -14.33 -30.19
C GLY A 472 -16.17 -15.25 -30.97
N THR A 473 -16.68 -15.94 -32.00
CA THR A 473 -15.86 -16.84 -32.82
C THR A 473 -15.02 -16.05 -33.83
N THR A 474 -13.70 -16.09 -33.68
CA THR A 474 -12.75 -15.50 -34.63
C THR A 474 -11.49 -16.37 -34.77
N THR A 475 -10.74 -16.18 -35.86
CA THR A 475 -9.48 -16.89 -36.15
C THR A 475 -8.25 -16.09 -35.75
N ALA A 476 -8.42 -14.97 -35.04
CA ALA A 476 -7.30 -14.19 -34.50
C ALA A 476 -6.93 -14.66 -33.09
N ASN A 477 -5.67 -14.47 -32.72
CA ASN A 477 -5.32 -14.48 -31.30
C ASN A 477 -5.86 -13.21 -30.63
N VAL A 478 -5.94 -13.25 -29.30
CA VAL A 478 -6.26 -12.09 -28.48
C VAL A 478 -5.03 -11.70 -27.69
N ARG A 479 -4.81 -10.40 -27.51
CA ARG A 479 -3.75 -9.84 -26.67
C ARG A 479 -4.41 -9.00 -25.58
N THR A 480 -3.79 -9.00 -24.41
CA THR A 480 -4.39 -8.48 -23.19
C THR A 480 -3.51 -7.44 -22.51
N ALA A 481 -4.15 -6.60 -21.72
CA ALA A 481 -3.56 -5.81 -20.64
C ALA A 481 -4.55 -5.79 -19.48
N VAL A 482 -4.07 -5.60 -18.26
CA VAL A 482 -4.92 -5.44 -17.07
C VAL A 482 -4.83 -4.01 -16.52
N GLY A 483 -5.94 -3.52 -15.97
CA GLY A 483 -6.01 -2.25 -15.24
C GLY A 483 -7.46 -1.83 -14.96
N ASP A 484 -7.70 -1.16 -13.83
CA ASP A 484 -9.03 -0.76 -13.35
C ASP A 484 -9.70 0.29 -14.27
N TYR A 485 -10.50 -0.15 -15.26
CA TYR A 485 -11.07 0.72 -16.30
C TYR A 485 -12.35 1.44 -15.86
N ASP A 486 -13.05 0.91 -14.86
CA ASP A 486 -14.28 1.51 -14.33
C ASP A 486 -14.17 2.15 -12.95
N GLY A 487 -13.04 1.97 -12.25
CA GLY A 487 -12.69 2.63 -10.99
C GLY A 487 -13.30 1.92 -9.78
N ASP A 488 -13.52 0.61 -9.85
CA ASP A 488 -14.10 -0.17 -8.76
C ASP A 488 -13.07 -0.82 -7.83
N GLY A 489 -11.78 -0.55 -8.05
CA GLY A 489 -10.64 -1.09 -7.30
C GLY A 489 -10.23 -2.50 -7.73
N THR A 490 -10.79 -3.04 -8.81
CA THR A 490 -10.48 -4.37 -9.36
C THR A 490 -10.02 -4.25 -10.81
N ASP A 491 -8.79 -4.71 -11.13
CA ASP A 491 -8.27 -4.54 -12.50
C ASP A 491 -9.15 -5.17 -13.58
N ASP A 492 -9.51 -4.45 -14.62
CA ASP A 492 -10.27 -5.01 -15.73
C ASP A 492 -9.37 -5.60 -16.79
N THR A 493 -9.89 -6.53 -17.61
CA THR A 493 -9.11 -7.08 -18.72
C THR A 493 -9.44 -6.37 -20.02
N MET A 494 -8.46 -5.63 -20.55
CA MET A 494 -8.51 -5.01 -21.86
C MET A 494 -8.07 -6.01 -22.92
N LEU A 495 -8.83 -6.12 -24.00
CA LEU A 495 -8.66 -7.14 -25.03
C LEU A 495 -8.53 -6.48 -26.39
N VAL A 496 -7.61 -6.96 -27.21
CA VAL A 496 -7.50 -6.59 -28.63
C VAL A 496 -7.26 -7.80 -29.51
N THR A 497 -7.91 -7.82 -30.68
CA THR A 497 -7.65 -8.88 -31.68
C THR A 497 -6.27 -8.70 -32.31
N GLY A 498 -5.54 -9.79 -32.46
CA GLY A 498 -4.33 -9.88 -33.26
C GLY A 498 -4.59 -9.88 -34.77
N PRO A 499 -3.55 -10.14 -35.58
CA PRO A 499 -3.62 -10.06 -37.04
C PRO A 499 -4.57 -11.09 -37.68
N GLY A 500 -5.01 -10.77 -38.91
CA GLY A 500 -5.77 -11.68 -39.78
C GLY A 500 -7.28 -11.41 -39.82
N VAL A 501 -7.79 -10.56 -38.92
CA VAL A 501 -9.19 -10.09 -38.89
C VAL A 501 -9.23 -8.59 -38.66
N PRO A 502 -10.34 -7.90 -38.99
CA PRO A 502 -10.50 -6.49 -38.64
C PRO A 502 -10.27 -6.26 -37.16
N ILE A 503 -9.45 -5.26 -36.82
CA ILE A 503 -9.10 -5.00 -35.42
C ILE A 503 -10.34 -4.65 -34.58
N ARG A 504 -10.45 -5.26 -33.40
CA ARG A 504 -11.47 -4.97 -32.39
C ARG A 504 -10.84 -4.82 -31.02
N VAL A 505 -11.44 -3.97 -30.20
CA VAL A 505 -11.08 -3.73 -28.80
C VAL A 505 -12.31 -3.92 -27.93
N ALA A 506 -12.15 -4.54 -26.76
CA ALA A 506 -13.19 -4.72 -25.76
C ALA A 506 -12.56 -4.63 -24.36
N VAL A 507 -13.38 -4.35 -23.35
CA VAL A 507 -12.97 -4.40 -21.94
C VAL A 507 -13.99 -5.23 -21.17
N VAL A 508 -13.51 -6.21 -20.42
CA VAL A 508 -14.31 -7.11 -19.58
C VAL A 508 -14.00 -6.83 -18.11
N SER A 509 -15.05 -6.72 -17.28
CA SER A 509 -14.91 -6.43 -15.87
C SER A 509 -14.12 -7.52 -15.16
N GLY A 510 -13.14 -7.10 -14.38
CA GLY A 510 -12.33 -8.00 -13.58
C GLY A 510 -13.02 -8.55 -12.34
N LYS A 511 -14.20 -8.04 -11.99
CA LYS A 511 -14.98 -8.46 -10.82
C LYS A 511 -15.70 -9.79 -11.04
N ASP A 512 -16.16 -10.02 -12.26
CA ASP A 512 -16.96 -11.20 -12.62
C ASP A 512 -16.47 -11.93 -13.88
N ASP A 513 -15.44 -11.41 -14.56
CA ASP A 513 -14.87 -11.93 -15.80
C ASP A 513 -15.90 -12.15 -16.93
N THR A 514 -17.04 -11.46 -16.89
CA THR A 514 -18.15 -11.64 -17.86
C THR A 514 -18.80 -10.35 -18.31
N THR A 515 -18.87 -9.32 -17.46
CA THR A 515 -19.51 -8.04 -17.78
C THR A 515 -18.68 -7.26 -18.78
N LEU A 516 -19.27 -6.86 -19.91
CA LEU A 516 -18.61 -5.99 -20.88
C LEU A 516 -18.68 -4.54 -20.42
N LEU A 517 -17.55 -4.02 -19.95
CA LEU A 517 -17.38 -2.61 -19.65
C LEU A 517 -17.29 -1.79 -20.94
N ALA A 518 -16.57 -2.29 -21.94
CA ALA A 518 -16.61 -1.76 -23.30
C ALA A 518 -16.95 -2.91 -24.27
N ALA A 519 -18.11 -2.80 -24.91
CA ALA A 519 -18.51 -3.73 -25.96
C ALA A 519 -17.52 -3.65 -27.14
N PRO A 520 -17.30 -4.75 -27.89
CA PRO A 520 -16.37 -4.78 -29.02
C PRO A 520 -16.58 -3.63 -30.01
N PHE A 521 -15.58 -2.76 -30.15
CA PHE A 521 -15.60 -1.63 -31.08
C PHE A 521 -14.44 -1.69 -32.08
N ALA A 522 -14.61 -1.01 -33.22
CA ALA A 522 -13.60 -0.93 -34.28
C ALA A 522 -12.81 0.39 -34.16
N PRO A 523 -11.55 0.36 -33.68
CA PRO A 523 -10.74 1.57 -33.53
C PRO A 523 -10.14 2.09 -34.85
N TYR A 524 -10.17 1.28 -35.90
CA TYR A 524 -9.67 1.61 -37.24
C TYR A 524 -10.68 1.18 -38.30
N THR A 525 -10.43 1.56 -39.55
CA THR A 525 -11.24 1.13 -40.71
C THR A 525 -11.29 -0.40 -40.80
N GLU A 526 -12.40 -0.94 -41.29
CA GLU A 526 -12.61 -2.39 -41.43
C GLU A 526 -11.59 -3.12 -42.33
N GLU A 527 -10.87 -2.37 -43.17
CA GLU A 527 -9.80 -2.89 -44.02
C GLU A 527 -8.50 -3.22 -43.24
N PHE A 528 -8.31 -2.64 -42.05
CA PHE A 528 -7.09 -2.85 -41.29
C PHE A 528 -7.19 -4.14 -40.46
N SER A 529 -6.38 -5.13 -40.85
CA SER A 529 -6.31 -6.46 -40.25
C SER A 529 -4.94 -6.80 -39.66
N GLY A 530 -4.10 -5.79 -39.41
CA GLY A 530 -2.79 -5.97 -38.78
C GLY A 530 -2.87 -6.39 -37.31
N GLY A 531 -4.02 -6.15 -36.65
CA GLY A 531 -4.17 -6.36 -35.21
C GLY A 531 -3.59 -5.21 -34.38
N GLY A 532 -3.59 -5.36 -33.06
CA GLY A 532 -3.05 -4.34 -32.14
C GLY A 532 -2.46 -4.91 -30.87
N PHE A 533 -1.93 -4.02 -30.03
CA PHE A 533 -1.53 -4.26 -28.65
C PHE A 533 -2.26 -3.28 -27.74
N VAL A 534 -2.43 -3.67 -26.49
CA VAL A 534 -3.06 -2.84 -25.45
C VAL A 534 -2.13 -2.72 -24.25
N ALA A 535 -2.25 -1.61 -23.53
CA ALA A 535 -1.71 -1.37 -22.20
C ALA A 535 -2.71 -0.49 -21.42
N ALA A 536 -2.54 -0.34 -20.11
CA ALA A 536 -3.47 0.39 -19.26
C ALA A 536 -2.73 1.25 -18.23
N GLY A 537 -3.27 2.43 -17.91
CA GLY A 537 -2.85 3.19 -16.73
C GLY A 537 -3.61 4.52 -16.60
N ASP A 538 -3.74 4.99 -15.37
CA ASP A 538 -4.51 6.19 -15.02
C ASP A 538 -3.69 7.46 -15.27
N PHE A 539 -3.78 8.01 -16.49
CA PHE A 539 -2.98 9.16 -16.88
C PHE A 539 -3.55 10.47 -16.40
N ASP A 540 -4.82 10.55 -15.97
CA ASP A 540 -5.43 11.77 -15.43
C ASP A 540 -5.57 11.79 -13.90
N LEU A 541 -5.32 10.67 -13.22
CA LEU A 541 -5.45 10.44 -11.78
C LEU A 541 -6.90 10.55 -11.30
N ASP A 542 -7.85 10.08 -12.13
CA ASP A 542 -9.28 10.04 -11.77
C ASP A 542 -9.71 8.73 -11.08
N GLY A 543 -8.77 7.81 -10.87
CA GLY A 543 -8.99 6.48 -10.31
C GLY A 543 -9.37 5.44 -11.36
N LYS A 544 -9.32 5.78 -12.66
CA LYS A 544 -9.62 4.86 -13.77
C LYS A 544 -8.47 4.81 -14.75
N ALA A 545 -8.10 3.61 -15.15
CA ALA A 545 -7.10 3.40 -16.17
C ALA A 545 -7.61 3.82 -17.56
N GLU A 546 -6.80 4.60 -18.28
CA GLU A 546 -6.94 4.74 -19.72
C GLU A 546 -6.42 3.50 -20.45
N LEU A 547 -7.15 3.07 -21.47
CA LEU A 547 -6.71 2.06 -22.42
C LEU A 547 -5.78 2.70 -23.47
N VAL A 548 -4.54 2.23 -23.54
CA VAL A 548 -3.57 2.56 -24.58
C VAL A 548 -3.66 1.53 -25.70
N LEU A 549 -3.96 1.96 -26.91
CA LEU A 549 -4.01 1.12 -28.10
C LEU A 549 -2.88 1.49 -29.07
N THR A 550 -2.09 0.50 -29.48
CA THR A 550 -1.14 0.61 -30.59
C THR A 550 -1.45 -0.42 -31.67
N PRO A 551 -1.42 -0.07 -32.97
CA PRO A 551 -1.63 -1.04 -34.01
C PRO A 551 -0.32 -1.83 -34.25
N ASP A 552 -0.47 -3.06 -34.72
CA ASP A 552 0.65 -3.91 -35.12
C ASP A 552 1.02 -3.66 -36.60
N GLN A 553 1.71 -4.61 -37.24
CA GLN A 553 2.21 -4.50 -38.61
C GLN A 553 1.16 -3.96 -39.59
N GLY A 554 1.53 -2.90 -40.30
CA GLY A 554 0.68 -2.17 -41.25
C GLY A 554 0.08 -0.88 -40.70
N GLY A 555 -0.09 -0.74 -39.38
CA GLY A 555 -0.82 0.40 -38.79
C GLY A 555 0.03 1.62 -38.43
N GLY A 556 1.37 1.49 -38.50
CA GLY A 556 2.31 2.55 -38.14
C GLY A 556 2.45 2.80 -36.63
N PRO A 557 3.27 3.77 -36.20
CA PRO A 557 3.62 3.93 -34.79
C PRO A 557 2.57 4.73 -34.00
N ARG A 558 1.29 4.60 -34.34
CA ARG A 558 0.25 5.39 -33.71
C ARG A 558 -0.05 4.89 -32.29
N VAL A 559 -0.23 5.82 -31.37
CA VAL A 559 -0.74 5.59 -30.02
C VAL A 559 -2.10 6.28 -29.92
N VAL A 560 -3.09 5.58 -29.37
CA VAL A 560 -4.43 6.12 -29.10
C VAL A 560 -4.81 5.78 -27.68
N LEU A 561 -5.14 6.79 -26.88
CA LEU A 561 -5.62 6.60 -25.51
C LEU A 561 -7.14 6.71 -25.49
N TYR A 562 -7.80 5.76 -24.83
CA TYR A 562 -9.24 5.75 -24.62
C TYR A 562 -9.55 5.79 -23.12
N GLY A 563 -10.42 6.70 -22.71
CA GLY A 563 -10.97 6.72 -21.34
C GLY A 563 -12.42 6.28 -21.30
N ARG A 564 -12.96 6.18 -20.08
CA ARG A 564 -14.36 5.85 -19.79
C ARG A 564 -15.07 7.08 -19.20
N THR A 565 -16.15 7.52 -19.83
CA THR A 565 -16.99 8.59 -19.25
C THR A 565 -17.80 8.08 -18.06
N THR A 566 -18.32 8.99 -17.22
CA THR A 566 -19.23 8.65 -16.12
C THR A 566 -20.48 7.89 -16.59
N ALA A 567 -20.94 8.13 -17.83
CA ALA A 567 -22.06 7.42 -18.44
C ALA A 567 -21.68 6.03 -19.00
N GLY A 568 -20.43 5.59 -18.83
CA GLY A 568 -19.90 4.30 -19.31
C GLY A 568 -19.47 4.28 -20.78
N ALA A 569 -19.51 5.42 -21.49
CA ALA A 569 -19.08 5.48 -22.89
C ALA A 569 -17.55 5.57 -23.02
N THR A 570 -16.98 4.83 -23.97
CA THR A 570 -15.56 4.89 -24.35
C THR A 570 -15.29 6.11 -25.24
N VAL A 571 -14.28 6.91 -24.89
CA VAL A 571 -13.93 8.16 -25.60
C VAL A 571 -12.43 8.24 -25.86
N VAL A 572 -12.04 8.80 -27.01
CA VAL A 572 -10.62 9.06 -27.31
C VAL A 572 -10.14 10.25 -26.49
N LYS A 573 -9.08 10.05 -25.71
CA LYS A 573 -8.43 11.08 -24.88
C LYS A 573 -7.21 11.69 -25.56
N ALA A 574 -6.39 10.88 -26.23
CA ALA A 574 -5.21 11.36 -26.96
C ALA A 574 -4.93 10.51 -28.21
N SER A 575 -4.27 11.11 -29.20
CA SER A 575 -3.75 10.37 -30.35
C SER A 575 -2.52 11.04 -30.97
N PHE A 576 -1.41 10.30 -31.04
CA PHE A 576 -0.12 10.81 -31.50
C PHE A 576 0.75 9.70 -32.09
N LEU A 577 1.94 10.05 -32.59
CA LEU A 577 2.95 9.09 -33.04
C LEU A 577 3.88 8.75 -31.86
N GLY A 578 3.88 7.49 -31.43
CA GLY A 578 4.77 7.00 -30.37
C GLY A 578 6.23 6.91 -30.82
N ILE A 579 6.46 6.76 -32.13
CA ILE A 579 7.77 6.83 -32.76
C ILE A 579 7.72 7.90 -33.84
N ASP A 580 8.69 8.80 -33.86
CA ASP A 580 8.71 9.99 -34.73
C ASP A 580 9.10 9.63 -36.17
N ASP A 581 8.27 8.83 -36.81
CA ASP A 581 8.36 8.45 -38.23
C ASP A 581 6.95 8.18 -38.77
N ALA A 582 6.35 9.18 -39.41
CA ALA A 582 5.01 9.09 -39.98
C ALA A 582 4.90 8.10 -41.15
N ASN A 583 6.02 7.66 -41.75
CA ASN A 583 6.05 6.69 -42.84
C ASN A 583 6.29 5.26 -42.35
N PHE A 584 6.72 5.09 -41.11
CA PHE A 584 6.88 3.78 -40.51
C PHE A 584 5.53 3.06 -40.43
N ARG A 585 5.52 1.79 -40.84
CA ARG A 585 4.33 0.92 -40.84
C ARG A 585 4.53 -0.36 -40.04
N GLY A 586 5.58 -0.42 -39.22
CA GLY A 586 5.88 -1.61 -38.41
C GLY A 586 4.98 -1.84 -37.21
N GLY A 587 4.11 -0.87 -36.88
CA GLY A 587 3.34 -0.90 -35.64
C GLY A 587 4.16 -0.44 -34.43
N ALA A 588 3.56 -0.50 -33.26
CA ALA A 588 4.21 -0.20 -31.98
C ALA A 588 3.68 -1.11 -30.86
N ARG A 589 4.45 -1.22 -29.78
CA ARG A 589 4.07 -1.90 -28.53
C ARG A 589 4.28 -0.92 -27.39
N ALA A 590 3.36 -0.87 -26.46
CA ALA A 590 3.37 0.10 -25.37
C ALA A 590 3.38 -0.59 -24.01
N ALA A 591 3.95 0.08 -23.02
CA ALA A 591 3.88 -0.26 -21.61
C ALA A 591 3.68 1.03 -20.81
N VAL A 592 3.00 0.89 -19.66
CA VAL A 592 2.59 2.01 -18.82
C VAL A 592 3.02 1.72 -17.39
N ALA A 593 3.76 2.64 -16.78
CA ALA A 593 4.16 2.63 -15.37
C ALA A 593 4.84 3.96 -15.01
N ASP A 594 4.97 4.29 -13.72
CA ASP A 594 5.61 5.53 -13.25
C ASP A 594 7.15 5.43 -13.33
N VAL A 595 7.73 5.82 -14.47
CA VAL A 595 9.18 5.67 -14.74
C VAL A 595 9.99 6.79 -14.08
N ASP A 596 9.39 7.98 -13.93
CA ASP A 596 10.04 9.15 -13.32
C ASP A 596 9.76 9.35 -11.82
N GLY A 597 8.93 8.49 -11.22
CA GLY A 597 8.65 8.45 -9.78
C GLY A 597 7.80 9.63 -9.30
N ASP A 598 7.01 10.24 -10.19
CA ASP A 598 6.19 11.42 -9.87
C ASP A 598 4.77 11.09 -9.37
N GLY A 599 4.42 9.81 -9.28
CA GLY A 599 3.11 9.30 -8.88
C GLY A 599 2.08 9.27 -10.01
N ARG A 600 2.47 9.60 -11.25
CA ARG A 600 1.63 9.49 -12.45
C ARG A 600 2.28 8.53 -13.45
N PRO A 601 1.53 7.58 -14.04
CA PRO A 601 2.12 6.64 -14.97
C PRO A 601 2.62 7.32 -16.25
N ASP A 602 3.77 6.86 -16.71
CA ASP A 602 4.41 7.22 -17.97
C ASP A 602 4.14 6.21 -19.08
N LEU A 603 4.52 6.55 -20.31
CA LEU A 603 4.34 5.68 -21.46
C LEU A 603 5.67 5.34 -22.15
N ALA A 604 6.07 4.07 -22.10
CA ALA A 604 7.13 3.53 -22.94
C ALA A 604 6.54 2.95 -24.24
N VAL A 605 7.12 3.31 -25.38
CA VAL A 605 6.70 2.84 -26.71
C VAL A 605 7.87 2.24 -27.46
N ALA A 606 7.82 0.93 -27.71
CA ALA A 606 8.76 0.21 -28.54
C ALA A 606 8.28 0.11 -29.99
N ALA A 607 9.18 0.33 -30.94
CA ALA A 607 8.90 0.14 -32.36
C ALA A 607 8.64 -1.34 -32.69
N GLY A 608 7.70 -1.59 -33.61
CA GLY A 608 7.36 -2.92 -34.09
C GLY A 608 8.25 -3.41 -35.24
N PHE A 609 7.63 -4.11 -36.20
CA PHE A 609 8.32 -4.80 -37.30
C PHE A 609 9.15 -3.86 -38.19
N GLY A 610 10.42 -4.17 -38.42
CA GLY A 610 11.34 -3.32 -39.21
C GLY A 610 11.83 -2.05 -38.49
N GLY A 611 11.39 -1.77 -37.27
CA GLY A 611 11.74 -0.55 -36.52
C GLY A 611 13.03 -0.64 -35.71
N GLY A 612 13.64 -1.82 -35.62
CA GLY A 612 14.70 -2.09 -34.65
C GLY A 612 14.18 -2.05 -33.21
N PRO A 613 15.00 -2.36 -32.18
CA PRO A 613 14.57 -2.30 -30.79
C PRO A 613 14.48 -0.85 -30.27
N ARG A 614 14.02 0.09 -31.09
CA ARG A 614 13.92 1.52 -30.77
C ARG A 614 12.77 1.74 -29.77
N VAL A 615 13.02 2.57 -28.77
CA VAL A 615 12.10 2.89 -27.67
C VAL A 615 12.04 4.40 -27.48
N ALA A 616 10.84 4.92 -27.30
CA ALA A 616 10.57 6.27 -26.83
C ALA A 616 9.87 6.19 -25.47
N VAL A 617 10.17 7.12 -24.56
CA VAL A 617 9.53 7.19 -23.23
C VAL A 617 8.93 8.58 -23.04
N PHE A 618 7.63 8.65 -22.79
CA PHE A 618 6.85 9.87 -22.69
C PHE A 618 6.40 10.13 -21.26
N ALA A 619 6.42 11.40 -20.87
CA ALA A 619 5.96 11.84 -19.55
C ALA A 619 4.42 11.84 -19.46
N GLY A 620 3.90 11.09 -18.49
CA GLY A 620 2.48 10.90 -18.22
C GLY A 620 1.72 12.20 -18.07
N ARG A 621 2.28 13.15 -17.30
CA ARG A 621 1.72 14.51 -17.08
C ARG A 621 1.42 15.30 -18.36
N THR A 622 2.05 14.96 -19.49
CA THR A 622 1.87 15.69 -20.75
C THR A 622 1.10 14.92 -21.81
N ILE A 623 0.84 13.63 -21.58
CA ILE A 623 0.41 12.69 -22.64
C ILE A 623 -0.99 12.99 -23.18
N LEU A 624 -1.88 13.50 -22.32
CA LEU A 624 -3.25 13.88 -22.66
C LEU A 624 -3.34 15.26 -23.31
N ALA A 625 -2.22 15.99 -23.42
CA ALA A 625 -2.14 17.31 -24.02
C ALA A 625 -1.13 17.33 -25.17
N THR A 626 0.12 17.74 -24.90
CA THR A 626 1.22 17.74 -25.86
C THR A 626 2.30 16.78 -25.36
N PRO A 627 2.34 15.53 -25.86
CA PRO A 627 3.26 14.52 -25.36
C PRO A 627 4.72 14.97 -25.43
N THR A 628 5.42 14.90 -24.31
CA THR A 628 6.86 15.18 -24.19
C THR A 628 7.63 13.93 -23.78
N ARG A 629 8.90 13.84 -24.18
CA ARG A 629 9.79 12.71 -23.85
C ARG A 629 10.78 13.11 -22.76
N PHE A 630 11.13 12.16 -21.88
CA PHE A 630 12.23 12.33 -20.91
C PHE A 630 13.60 12.33 -21.56
N VAL A 631 13.74 11.45 -22.56
CA VAL A 631 14.99 11.17 -23.25
C VAL A 631 14.74 11.09 -24.75
N ASN A 632 15.81 11.25 -25.53
CA ASN A 632 15.76 10.90 -26.94
C ASN A 632 15.50 9.40 -27.09
N ASP A 633 14.88 9.02 -28.22
CA ASP A 633 14.72 7.62 -28.58
C ASP A 633 16.05 6.86 -28.49
N PHE A 634 16.01 5.65 -27.96
CA PHE A 634 17.18 4.79 -27.80
C PHE A 634 16.88 3.35 -28.22
N PHE A 635 17.92 2.54 -28.40
CA PHE A 635 17.75 1.10 -28.66
C PHE A 635 17.77 0.32 -27.36
N ALA A 636 16.73 -0.45 -27.05
CA ALA A 636 16.66 -1.28 -25.85
C ALA A 636 17.86 -2.22 -25.74
N PHE A 637 18.19 -2.93 -26.83
CA PHE A 637 19.35 -3.81 -26.91
C PHE A 637 20.50 -3.11 -27.64
N PRO A 638 21.61 -2.74 -26.97
CA PRO A 638 22.74 -2.07 -27.60
C PRO A 638 23.66 -3.05 -28.34
N GLY A 639 24.68 -2.54 -29.04
CA GLY A 639 25.69 -3.34 -29.74
C GLY A 639 25.18 -4.00 -31.02
N ASP A 640 25.58 -5.24 -31.27
CA ASP A 640 25.20 -5.98 -32.48
C ASP A 640 23.67 -6.16 -32.62
N ASP A 641 22.97 -6.29 -31.49
CA ASP A 641 21.51 -6.43 -31.47
C ASP A 641 20.79 -5.14 -31.92
N ALA A 642 21.38 -3.96 -31.70
CA ALA A 642 20.83 -2.69 -32.18
C ALA A 642 20.72 -2.65 -33.72
N VAL A 643 21.60 -3.40 -34.40
CA VAL A 643 21.64 -3.51 -35.86
C VAL A 643 20.84 -4.71 -36.34
N ASN A 644 21.02 -5.87 -35.70
CA ASN A 644 20.54 -7.16 -36.21
C ASN A 644 19.10 -7.48 -35.81
N LEU A 645 18.61 -7.00 -34.66
CA LEU A 645 17.22 -7.20 -34.25
C LEU A 645 16.34 -6.20 -35.00
N ARG A 646 15.73 -6.61 -36.11
CA ARG A 646 14.93 -5.69 -36.95
C ARG A 646 13.46 -5.59 -36.57
N ASN A 647 12.89 -6.59 -35.90
CA ASN A 647 11.44 -6.70 -35.69
C ASN A 647 10.94 -6.17 -34.34
N GLY A 648 11.71 -5.23 -33.77
CA GLY A 648 11.33 -4.54 -32.56
C GLY A 648 11.73 -5.26 -31.28
N ALA A 649 11.27 -4.70 -30.17
CA ALA A 649 11.26 -5.33 -28.85
C ALA A 649 9.83 -5.41 -28.33
N PHE A 650 9.57 -6.31 -27.40
CA PHE A 650 8.44 -6.21 -26.47
C PHE A 650 8.89 -5.38 -25.27
N VAL A 651 7.97 -4.65 -24.66
CA VAL A 651 8.24 -3.77 -23.52
C VAL A 651 7.14 -3.97 -22.48
N ALA A 652 7.55 -4.05 -21.23
CA ALA A 652 6.74 -3.93 -20.02
C ALA A 652 7.44 -2.95 -19.09
N ALA A 653 6.75 -2.40 -18.09
CA ALA A 653 7.34 -1.47 -17.14
C ALA A 653 6.72 -1.66 -15.74
N GLY A 654 7.55 -1.63 -14.69
CA GLY A 654 7.15 -1.77 -13.29
C GLY A 654 8.38 -1.76 -12.38
N ASP A 655 8.21 -1.47 -11.09
CA ASP A 655 9.32 -1.33 -10.14
C ASP A 655 9.89 -2.69 -9.70
N VAL A 656 10.79 -3.26 -10.52
CA VAL A 656 11.38 -4.58 -10.29
C VAL A 656 12.42 -4.52 -9.15
N THR A 657 13.09 -3.39 -9.00
CA THR A 657 14.11 -3.18 -7.95
C THR A 657 13.49 -2.85 -6.58
N GLY A 658 12.29 -2.29 -6.53
CA GLY A 658 11.64 -1.75 -5.34
C GLY A 658 12.24 -0.41 -4.91
N ASP A 659 12.70 0.41 -5.85
CA ASP A 659 13.34 1.70 -5.58
C ASP A 659 12.41 2.92 -5.73
N GLY A 660 11.13 2.67 -6.04
CA GLY A 660 10.11 3.69 -6.26
C GLY A 660 10.06 4.22 -7.69
N PHE A 661 10.87 3.71 -8.61
CA PHE A 661 10.85 4.06 -10.03
C PHE A 661 10.57 2.80 -10.86
N ALA A 662 9.62 2.88 -11.79
CA ALA A 662 9.33 1.76 -12.66
C ALA A 662 10.48 1.48 -13.64
N ASP A 663 10.99 0.25 -13.61
CA ASP A 663 12.02 -0.23 -14.53
C ASP A 663 11.43 -0.63 -15.89
N LEU A 664 12.23 -0.50 -16.94
CA LEU A 664 11.84 -0.92 -18.28
C LEU A 664 12.31 -2.35 -18.56
N VAL A 665 11.36 -3.26 -18.73
CA VAL A 665 11.61 -4.69 -19.01
C VAL A 665 11.43 -4.95 -20.51
N PHE A 666 12.51 -5.33 -21.19
CA PHE A 666 12.50 -5.59 -22.62
C PHE A 666 12.60 -7.07 -22.95
N GLY A 667 11.77 -7.51 -23.89
CA GLY A 667 11.84 -8.82 -24.53
C GLY A 667 12.28 -8.72 -26.00
N GLY A 668 13.15 -9.62 -26.45
CA GLY A 668 13.53 -9.71 -27.86
C GLY A 668 12.31 -9.91 -28.76
N GLY A 669 12.15 -9.09 -29.81
CA GLY A 669 11.07 -9.25 -30.79
C GLY A 669 11.25 -10.48 -31.71
N PRO A 670 10.31 -10.73 -32.64
CA PRO A 670 10.37 -11.87 -33.56
C PRO A 670 11.68 -11.94 -34.36
N GLY A 671 12.31 -13.12 -34.43
CA GLY A 671 13.64 -13.30 -35.02
C GLY A 671 14.80 -12.99 -34.07
N GLY A 672 14.52 -12.47 -32.87
CA GLY A 672 15.48 -12.28 -31.78
C GLY A 672 15.48 -13.42 -30.78
N ALA A 673 16.53 -13.50 -29.97
CA ALA A 673 16.59 -14.43 -28.84
C ALA A 673 15.51 -14.14 -27.79
N PRO A 674 15.11 -15.12 -26.94
CA PRO A 674 14.22 -14.89 -25.81
C PRO A 674 14.98 -14.20 -24.67
N ARG A 675 15.57 -13.04 -24.96
CA ARG A 675 16.37 -12.23 -24.05
C ARG A 675 15.47 -11.29 -23.28
N VAL A 676 15.57 -11.33 -21.96
CA VAL A 676 15.01 -10.34 -21.03
C VAL A 676 16.12 -9.37 -20.63
N PHE A 677 15.88 -8.09 -20.82
CA PHE A 677 16.83 -7.03 -20.52
C PHE A 677 16.13 -5.90 -19.77
N ILE A 678 16.55 -5.62 -18.55
CA ILE A 678 15.87 -4.71 -17.63
C ILE A 678 16.76 -3.50 -17.37
N LEU A 679 16.21 -2.31 -17.59
CA LEU A 679 16.90 -1.03 -17.42
C LEU A 679 16.27 -0.23 -16.29
N SER A 680 17.11 0.35 -15.42
CA SER A 680 16.65 1.16 -14.28
C SER A 680 15.83 2.36 -14.74
N GLY A 681 14.60 2.48 -14.25
CA GLY A 681 13.71 3.62 -14.50
C GLY A 681 14.33 4.94 -14.07
N GLN A 682 14.86 4.97 -12.84
CA GLN A 682 15.54 6.13 -12.26
C GLN A 682 16.69 6.67 -13.13
N LEU A 683 17.50 5.77 -13.71
CA LEU A 683 18.59 6.17 -14.61
C LEU A 683 18.05 6.69 -15.95
N ILE A 684 16.98 6.11 -16.49
CA ILE A 684 16.34 6.60 -17.72
C ILE A 684 15.73 7.99 -17.48
N ALA A 685 14.95 8.16 -16.41
CA ALA A 685 14.30 9.42 -16.05
C ALA A 685 15.29 10.57 -15.81
N SER A 686 16.47 10.27 -15.27
CA SER A 686 17.56 11.25 -15.10
C SER A 686 18.37 11.54 -16.37
N GLY A 687 18.00 10.96 -17.51
CA GLY A 687 18.67 11.16 -18.79
C GLY A 687 19.91 10.29 -19.02
N ASN A 688 20.20 9.35 -18.12
CA ASN A 688 21.38 8.49 -18.16
C ASN A 688 21.11 7.10 -18.75
N VAL A 689 20.62 7.08 -20.00
CA VAL A 689 20.34 5.82 -20.73
C VAL A 689 21.59 4.96 -20.89
N ALA A 690 22.74 5.57 -21.17
CA ALA A 690 23.99 4.84 -21.32
C ALA A 690 24.42 4.14 -20.02
N GLY A 691 24.21 4.79 -18.86
CA GLY A 691 24.44 4.20 -17.55
C GLY A 691 23.54 3.00 -17.29
N ALA A 692 22.23 3.15 -17.57
CA ALA A 692 21.26 2.05 -17.44
C ALA A 692 21.67 0.84 -18.31
N GLN A 693 22.11 1.07 -19.54
CA GLN A 693 22.55 -0.01 -20.44
C GLN A 693 23.89 -0.64 -20.05
N ALA A 694 24.80 0.13 -19.47
CA ALA A 694 26.10 -0.36 -19.02
C ALA A 694 25.99 -1.20 -17.75
N ALA A 695 25.03 -0.90 -16.88
CA ALA A 695 24.71 -1.61 -15.65
C ALA A 695 23.20 -1.92 -15.59
N PRO A 696 22.72 -2.85 -16.44
CA PRO A 696 21.31 -3.23 -16.46
C PRO A 696 20.93 -3.92 -15.14
N VAL A 697 19.67 -3.77 -14.72
CA VAL A 697 19.10 -4.48 -13.55
C VAL A 697 19.22 -5.99 -13.75
N ALA A 698 18.88 -6.46 -14.95
CA ALA A 698 19.07 -7.86 -15.34
C ALA A 698 19.26 -8.03 -16.84
N ASN A 699 19.93 -9.12 -17.22
CA ASN A 699 20.19 -9.43 -18.62
C ASN A 699 20.39 -10.95 -18.80
N PHE A 700 19.34 -11.66 -19.20
CA PHE A 700 19.38 -13.13 -19.31
C PHE A 700 18.54 -13.66 -20.47
N PHE A 701 18.72 -14.94 -20.79
CA PHE A 701 17.89 -15.65 -21.77
C PHE A 701 16.94 -16.60 -21.05
N VAL A 702 15.65 -16.50 -21.34
CA VAL A 702 14.62 -17.38 -20.78
C VAL A 702 14.91 -18.83 -21.16
N ALA A 703 14.73 -19.74 -20.20
CA ALA A 703 15.06 -21.15 -20.32
C ALA A 703 16.53 -21.44 -20.69
N ASN A 704 17.44 -20.51 -20.35
CA ASN A 704 18.84 -20.51 -20.74
C ASN A 704 19.06 -20.78 -22.24
N ASN A 705 18.11 -20.35 -23.08
CA ASN A 705 18.10 -20.69 -24.51
C ASN A 705 18.43 -19.47 -25.38
N ALA A 706 19.73 -19.24 -25.60
CA ALA A 706 20.20 -18.17 -26.47
C ALA A 706 20.09 -18.47 -27.98
N THR A 707 19.65 -19.67 -28.38
CA THR A 707 19.58 -20.07 -29.81
C THR A 707 18.17 -20.01 -30.39
N ASP A 708 17.13 -20.02 -29.55
CA ASP A 708 15.75 -19.74 -29.98
C ASP A 708 15.69 -18.34 -30.62
N ARG A 709 14.87 -18.19 -31.65
CA ARG A 709 14.66 -16.95 -32.40
C ARG A 709 13.18 -16.54 -32.45
N GLY A 710 12.31 -17.16 -31.66
CA GLY A 710 10.90 -16.79 -31.52
C GLY A 710 10.67 -15.47 -30.75
N GLY A 711 11.72 -14.92 -30.13
CA GLY A 711 11.63 -13.79 -29.20
C GLY A 711 11.02 -14.17 -27.85
N VAL A 712 10.67 -13.17 -27.04
CA VAL A 712 9.98 -13.35 -25.76
C VAL A 712 9.02 -12.17 -25.53
N ARG A 713 7.78 -12.48 -25.18
CA ARG A 713 6.79 -11.47 -24.75
C ARG A 713 6.96 -11.30 -23.25
N VAL A 714 6.94 -10.06 -22.77
CA VAL A 714 7.14 -9.73 -21.36
C VAL A 714 5.94 -8.96 -20.84
N ALA A 715 5.56 -9.28 -19.62
CA ALA A 715 4.68 -8.50 -18.78
C ALA A 715 5.36 -8.38 -17.41
N VAL A 716 4.89 -7.43 -16.61
CA VAL A 716 5.22 -7.37 -15.20
C VAL A 716 3.94 -7.40 -14.40
N ALA A 717 4.03 -7.98 -13.21
CA ALA A 717 2.96 -8.07 -12.25
C ALA A 717 3.60 -8.26 -10.89
N ASP A 718 3.15 -7.60 -9.83
CA ASP A 718 3.53 -8.03 -8.48
C ASP A 718 2.79 -9.36 -8.22
N LEU A 719 3.44 -10.52 -8.35
CA LEU A 719 2.76 -11.83 -8.22
C LEU A 719 2.76 -12.33 -6.78
N ASP A 720 3.75 -11.95 -5.99
CA ASP A 720 3.88 -12.32 -4.59
C ASP A 720 3.65 -11.14 -3.64
N GLY A 721 2.93 -10.10 -4.06
CA GLY A 721 2.46 -9.00 -3.22
C GLY A 721 3.55 -8.29 -2.39
N ASP A 722 4.81 -8.42 -2.79
CA ASP A 722 5.94 -7.84 -2.05
C ASP A 722 6.21 -6.39 -2.47
N SER A 723 5.33 -5.82 -3.28
CA SER A 723 5.39 -4.48 -3.87
C SER A 723 6.55 -4.27 -4.83
N LYS A 724 7.25 -5.34 -5.23
CA LYS A 724 8.13 -5.34 -6.38
C LYS A 724 7.42 -5.99 -7.55
N ALA A 725 7.66 -5.42 -8.73
CA ALA A 725 7.18 -6.00 -9.96
C ALA A 725 7.95 -7.31 -10.26
N ASP A 726 7.22 -8.41 -10.43
CA ASP A 726 7.77 -9.67 -10.95
C ASP A 726 7.77 -9.68 -12.47
N VAL A 727 8.64 -10.50 -13.05
CA VAL A 727 8.76 -10.60 -14.50
C VAL A 727 8.06 -11.86 -15.01
N VAL A 728 7.12 -11.67 -15.93
CA VAL A 728 6.39 -12.75 -16.60
C VAL A 728 6.82 -12.84 -18.05
N ALA A 729 7.34 -14.00 -18.45
CA ALA A 729 7.85 -14.25 -19.79
C ALA A 729 7.00 -15.30 -20.53
N GLY A 730 6.38 -14.87 -21.64
CA GLY A 730 5.68 -15.73 -22.60
C GLY A 730 6.59 -16.21 -23.72
N SER A 731 6.55 -17.52 -24.01
CA SER A 731 7.34 -18.15 -25.07
C SER A 731 7.08 -17.53 -26.45
N GLY A 732 8.14 -17.39 -27.24
CA GLY A 732 8.11 -16.82 -28.59
C GLY A 732 7.44 -17.66 -29.68
N GLU A 733 7.52 -17.17 -30.91
CA GLU A 733 6.89 -17.78 -32.10
C GLU A 733 7.45 -19.17 -32.41
N GLY A 734 6.55 -20.13 -32.62
CA GLY A 734 6.91 -21.51 -32.96
C GLY A 734 7.42 -22.34 -31.78
N SER A 735 7.52 -21.76 -30.59
CA SER A 735 7.93 -22.45 -29.37
C SER A 735 6.72 -23.03 -28.61
N PRO A 736 6.91 -24.12 -27.82
CA PRO A 736 5.87 -24.66 -26.94
C PRO A 736 5.30 -23.57 -26.03
N ALA A 737 3.97 -23.52 -25.91
CA ALA A 737 3.26 -22.52 -25.13
C ALA A 737 3.63 -22.59 -23.64
N LYS A 738 4.53 -21.69 -23.23
CA LYS A 738 5.01 -21.59 -21.86
C LYS A 738 4.90 -20.17 -21.33
N VAL A 739 4.60 -20.07 -20.04
CA VAL A 739 4.74 -18.85 -19.24
C VAL A 739 5.70 -19.15 -18.10
N ARG A 740 6.74 -18.34 -17.97
CA ARG A 740 7.72 -18.44 -16.89
C ARG A 740 7.68 -17.16 -16.07
N ALA A 741 7.54 -17.29 -14.76
CA ALA A 741 7.51 -16.17 -13.83
C ALA A 741 8.81 -16.14 -13.01
N TYR A 742 9.31 -14.94 -12.72
CA TYR A 742 10.50 -14.70 -11.90
C TYR A 742 10.19 -13.62 -10.87
N LEU A 743 10.40 -13.93 -9.59
CA LEU A 743 10.18 -12.94 -8.53
C LEU A 743 11.20 -11.81 -8.64
N GLY A 744 10.76 -10.54 -8.60
CA GLY A 744 11.55 -9.33 -8.78
C GLY A 744 12.74 -9.28 -7.83
N LYS A 745 12.54 -9.71 -6.58
CA LYS A 745 13.61 -9.87 -5.57
C LYS A 745 14.79 -10.75 -6.00
N ASN A 746 14.59 -11.65 -6.97
CA ASN A 746 15.62 -12.54 -7.51
C ASN A 746 16.24 -12.01 -8.83
N VAL A 747 15.71 -10.94 -9.41
CA VAL A 747 16.11 -10.40 -10.71
C VAL A 747 17.23 -9.37 -10.54
N THR A 748 18.45 -9.85 -10.27
CA THR A 748 19.59 -8.97 -9.92
C THR A 748 20.88 -9.25 -10.68
N SER A 749 20.85 -10.08 -11.75
CA SER A 749 22.09 -10.56 -12.38
C SER A 749 22.01 -10.77 -13.91
N SER A 750 23.15 -11.12 -14.50
CA SER A 750 23.30 -11.51 -15.91
C SER A 750 23.03 -13.00 -16.18
N VAL A 751 22.59 -13.75 -15.17
CA VAL A 751 22.20 -15.17 -15.28
C VAL A 751 20.69 -15.24 -15.10
N GLU A 752 20.04 -16.18 -15.80
CA GLU A 752 18.61 -16.42 -15.60
C GLU A 752 18.33 -16.73 -14.12
N PRO A 753 17.48 -15.95 -13.43
CA PRO A 753 17.07 -16.26 -12.07
C PRO A 753 16.36 -17.61 -12.00
N ALA A 754 16.31 -18.21 -10.81
CA ALA A 754 15.45 -19.37 -10.60
C ALA A 754 14.01 -18.99 -10.97
N ALA A 755 13.40 -19.76 -11.88
CA ALA A 755 12.00 -19.57 -12.21
C ALA A 755 11.17 -19.84 -10.97
N PHE A 756 10.36 -18.87 -10.57
CA PHE A 756 9.33 -19.07 -9.55
C PHE A 756 8.34 -20.11 -10.04
N GLN A 757 7.93 -19.99 -11.31
CA GLN A 757 7.04 -20.93 -11.98
C GLN A 757 7.41 -21.09 -13.45
N ASP A 758 7.20 -22.29 -14.00
CA ASP A 758 7.34 -22.61 -15.43
C ASP A 758 6.12 -23.44 -15.85
N LEU A 759 5.12 -22.74 -16.39
CA LEU A 759 3.80 -23.26 -16.70
C LEU A 759 3.72 -23.69 -18.16
N SER A 760 3.08 -24.83 -18.43
CA SER A 760 2.72 -25.26 -19.78
C SER A 760 1.25 -24.96 -20.02
N LEU A 761 0.97 -23.98 -20.88
CA LEU A 761 -0.39 -23.49 -21.13
C LEU A 761 -0.92 -24.06 -22.44
N PHE A 762 -2.24 -23.98 -22.65
CA PHE A 762 -2.89 -24.38 -23.90
C PHE A 762 -2.53 -25.80 -24.39
N GLY A 763 -2.31 -26.74 -23.46
CA GLY A 763 -1.90 -28.12 -23.75
C GLY A 763 -0.43 -28.29 -24.16
N GLY A 764 0.40 -27.25 -24.02
CA GLY A 764 1.85 -27.29 -24.26
C GLY A 764 2.28 -27.33 -25.73
N GLY A 765 1.34 -27.14 -26.66
CA GLY A 765 1.61 -27.13 -28.10
C GLY A 765 2.39 -25.88 -28.54
N ALA A 766 3.08 -25.97 -29.69
CA ALA A 766 3.75 -24.82 -30.28
C ALA A 766 2.73 -23.84 -30.91
N LEU A 767 2.86 -22.55 -30.59
CA LEU A 767 1.97 -21.51 -31.13
C LEU A 767 2.69 -20.66 -32.17
N ALA A 768 2.07 -20.51 -33.35
CA ALA A 768 2.66 -19.75 -34.45
C ALA A 768 2.97 -18.28 -34.08
N GLY A 769 2.10 -17.64 -33.29
CA GLY A 769 2.27 -16.25 -32.84
C GLY A 769 2.97 -16.09 -31.48
N GLY A 770 3.37 -17.18 -30.83
CA GLY A 770 3.84 -17.20 -29.45
C GLY A 770 2.71 -17.02 -28.42
N VAL A 771 3.11 -16.90 -27.14
CA VAL A 771 2.24 -16.59 -26.01
C VAL A 771 2.33 -15.10 -25.71
N PHE A 772 1.19 -14.43 -25.61
CA PHE A 772 1.11 -13.02 -25.21
C PHE A 772 0.69 -12.96 -23.75
N VAL A 773 1.44 -12.21 -22.95
CA VAL A 773 1.18 -11.97 -21.54
C VAL A 773 0.93 -10.48 -21.37
N GLY A 774 0.04 -10.11 -20.46
CA GLY A 774 -0.27 -8.72 -20.11
C GLY A 774 -1.23 -8.63 -18.95
#